data_AF-A0A349JY02-F1
#
_entry.id   AF-A0A349JY02-F1
#
_cell.length_a   1.000
_cell.length_b   1.000
_cell.length_c   1.000
_cell.angle_alpha   90.00
_cell.angle_beta   90.00
_cell.angle_gamma   90.00
#
_symmetry.space_group_name_H-M   'P 1'
#
loop_
_entity.id
_entity.type
_entity.pdbx_description
1 polymer ?
#
loop_
_entity_poly.entity_id
_entity_poly.type
_entity_poly.pdbx_seq_one_letter_code
_entity_poly.pdbx_strand_id
1 'polypeptide(L)'
;MLRAMMTVSGLTLVSRILGFLRDILIARFMGTGPVADAFVAAFRFPNMFRRIFGEGAYNAAFVPLFGRKREEEGEETAVGFARNTFSALVWVVGILTLVAIPCMHWLMMAVVPGFLPKYEEDLGSIGPGQAFYERKVNTRGAREIYFQVTGESEAAVRHWSARTRLEDMRFVDADGNEFRLLARLDAKESHMTLGEDQVVDSSGFIRTRLDLSADSHSGVGREVDPRERFFPREGEKILAVVHGLESGGLARIVLPEKHRLESFHVRVAIEPASGGADVPQATLRLYHNHPDNFDLTVALSRIMFCYLFFMALVAHLSGVLNTFKHFAMPAAAPILLNIVLVSALGLIWMMRWEGDLEIGKTLAWGVALAGVLQFAALWVTCSRAGAVMVPHKPLWNPELKKLLLLMGPGVIAAGIQQVNLLVGGIIASFQQGAISTLYYADRVNQLPLGMIGIALGVVLLPEVTRLLRSGRESEAADSILRGMKLAMLLTLPATAAMIAIHEPLIGGLFAGDKFDAEDVSKTGWALAGFALGLPGYVLIKVLQPSYFARENTKAPMIMAGVAVAVNIVCSLILFNLLRPTGYGHVGIAIATAISAWVNVALLWRGMDGFVKIPADEWKRLIRMVLASVVMGGVVWLAGVALGPWLSGTQGQKIVALALIVGTGMTVYGILALAMRATSLAALRTGFGETRSSSK
;
A
#
# COMPACT_ATOMS: atom_id res chain seq x y z
N MET A 1 20.82 -26.62 12.89
CA MET A 1 20.13 -25.33 13.18
C MET A 1 20.63 -24.19 12.31
N LEU A 2 21.93 -23.90 12.27
CA LEU A 2 22.49 -22.81 11.45
C LEU A 2 22.11 -22.90 9.95
N ARG A 3 22.26 -24.08 9.32
CA ARG A 3 21.85 -24.29 7.92
C ARG A 3 20.37 -23.98 7.68
N ALA A 4 19.48 -24.47 8.55
CA ALA A 4 18.04 -24.19 8.45
C ALA A 4 17.72 -22.70 8.61
N MET A 5 18.35 -22.01 9.57
CA MET A 5 18.21 -20.56 9.76
C MET A 5 18.68 -19.79 8.53
N MET A 6 19.82 -20.17 7.94
CA MET A 6 20.33 -19.57 6.70
C MET A 6 19.39 -19.82 5.52
N THR A 7 18.85 -21.03 5.36
CA THR A 7 17.88 -21.34 4.30
C THR A 7 16.61 -20.51 4.43
N VAL A 8 16.02 -20.44 5.64
CA VAL A 8 14.80 -19.65 5.89
C VAL A 8 15.05 -18.16 5.64
N SER A 9 16.16 -17.63 6.16
CA SER A 9 16.51 -16.22 6.00
C SER A 9 16.79 -15.87 4.54
N GLY A 10 17.51 -16.73 3.82
CA GLY A 10 17.80 -16.57 2.40
C GLY A 10 16.55 -16.58 1.54
N LEU A 11 15.66 -17.57 1.72
CA LEU A 11 14.39 -17.65 0.97
C LEU A 11 13.45 -16.50 1.29
N THR A 12 13.41 -16.07 2.56
CA THR A 12 12.62 -14.88 2.97
C THR A 12 13.16 -13.61 2.30
N LEU A 13 14.49 -13.46 2.21
CA LEU A 13 15.12 -12.33 1.53
C LEU A 13 14.78 -12.32 0.03
N VAL A 14 14.89 -13.48 -0.63
CA VAL A 14 14.50 -13.64 -2.05
C VAL A 14 13.04 -13.26 -2.26
N SER A 15 12.13 -13.73 -1.39
CA SER A 15 10.72 -13.36 -1.48
C SER A 15 10.50 -11.85 -1.31
N ARG A 16 11.21 -11.19 -0.39
CA ARG A 16 11.10 -9.73 -0.19
C ARG A 16 11.58 -8.95 -1.41
N ILE A 17 12.71 -9.36 -1.99
CA ILE A 17 13.25 -8.72 -3.21
C ILE A 17 12.28 -8.91 -4.38
N LEU A 18 11.79 -10.13 -4.60
CA LEU A 18 10.81 -10.41 -5.66
C LEU A 18 9.48 -9.68 -5.42
N GLY A 19 9.04 -9.56 -4.17
CA GLY A 19 7.85 -8.81 -3.80
C GLY A 19 7.99 -7.32 -4.09
N PHE A 20 9.17 -6.76 -3.83
CA PHE A 20 9.48 -5.37 -4.17
C PHE A 20 9.54 -5.15 -5.69
N LEU A 21 10.17 -6.06 -6.43
CA LEU A 21 10.17 -6.02 -7.90
C LEU A 21 8.74 -6.11 -8.46
N ARG A 22 7.92 -7.01 -7.92
CA ARG A 22 6.50 -7.11 -8.25
C ARG A 22 5.79 -5.80 -8.01
N ASP A 23 5.97 -5.16 -6.86
CA ASP A 23 5.32 -3.88 -6.56
C ASP A 23 5.77 -2.75 -7.51
N ILE A 24 7.05 -2.71 -7.91
CA ILE A 24 7.54 -1.80 -8.97
C ILE A 24 6.81 -2.03 -10.29
N LEU A 25 6.65 -3.29 -10.70
CA LEU A 25 5.96 -3.62 -11.94
C LEU A 25 4.47 -3.25 -11.86
N ILE A 26 3.78 -3.62 -10.77
CA ILE A 26 2.38 -3.24 -10.53
C ILE A 26 2.19 -1.72 -10.65
N ALA A 27 3.07 -0.92 -10.04
CA ALA A 27 3.02 0.54 -10.12
C ALA A 27 3.16 1.06 -11.55
N ARG A 28 4.00 0.45 -12.38
CA ARG A 28 4.15 0.85 -13.79
C ARG A 28 2.92 0.52 -14.63
N PHE A 29 2.22 -0.56 -14.32
CA PHE A 29 1.04 -1.00 -15.06
C PHE A 29 -0.26 -0.33 -14.62
N MET A 30 -0.34 0.18 -13.39
CA MET A 30 -1.59 0.74 -12.83
C MET A 30 -1.45 2.13 -12.19
N GLY A 31 -0.24 2.64 -11.97
CA GLY A 31 -0.02 3.91 -11.28
C GLY A 31 -0.56 3.93 -9.85
N THR A 32 -1.02 5.11 -9.41
CA THR A 32 -1.82 5.31 -8.19
C THR A 32 -3.28 5.67 -8.48
N GLY A 33 -3.82 5.16 -9.59
CA GLY A 33 -5.19 5.42 -10.04
C GLY A 33 -6.28 4.62 -9.31
N PRO A 34 -7.55 4.78 -9.75
CA PRO A 34 -8.72 4.16 -9.12
C PRO A 34 -8.63 2.62 -9.02
N VAL A 35 -8.16 1.96 -10.09
CA VAL A 35 -7.97 0.50 -10.11
C VAL A 35 -6.84 0.06 -9.18
N ALA A 36 -5.74 0.80 -9.12
CA ALA A 36 -4.63 0.50 -8.21
C ALA A 36 -5.09 0.56 -6.75
N ASP A 37 -5.85 1.60 -6.40
CA ASP A 37 -6.46 1.78 -5.08
C ASP A 37 -7.42 0.65 -4.73
N ALA A 38 -8.32 0.27 -5.65
CA ALA A 38 -9.25 -0.84 -5.48
C ALA A 38 -8.51 -2.18 -5.29
N PHE A 39 -7.49 -2.44 -6.11
CA PHE A 39 -6.67 -3.65 -6.00
C PHE A 39 -5.91 -3.71 -4.67
N VAL A 40 -5.23 -2.62 -4.28
CA VAL A 40 -4.46 -2.57 -3.03
C VAL A 40 -5.38 -2.70 -1.82
N ALA A 41 -6.56 -2.07 -1.85
CA ALA A 41 -7.58 -2.21 -0.81
C ALA A 41 -8.07 -3.66 -0.70
N ALA A 42 -8.44 -4.26 -1.84
CA ALA A 42 -8.90 -5.66 -1.91
C ALA A 42 -7.81 -6.65 -1.44
N PHE A 43 -6.54 -6.42 -1.81
CA PHE A 43 -5.42 -7.27 -1.40
C PHE A 43 -5.08 -7.16 0.09
N ARG A 44 -5.28 -5.97 0.69
CA ARG A 44 -4.93 -5.71 2.08
C ARG A 44 -5.75 -6.59 3.03
N PHE A 45 -7.01 -6.83 2.71
CA PHE A 45 -7.94 -7.54 3.58
C PHE A 45 -7.54 -9.02 3.79
N PRO A 46 -7.35 -9.86 2.75
CA PRO A 46 -6.83 -11.22 2.92
C PRO A 46 -5.46 -11.28 3.59
N ASN A 47 -4.57 -10.33 3.27
CA ASN A 47 -3.25 -10.26 3.89
C ASN A 47 -3.30 -9.96 5.39
N MET A 48 -4.26 -9.15 5.83
CA MET A 48 -4.44 -8.86 7.25
C MET A 48 -4.73 -10.16 8.02
N PHE A 49 -5.70 -10.95 7.55
CA PHE A 49 -6.03 -12.25 8.15
C PHE A 49 -4.87 -13.23 8.10
N ARG A 50 -4.14 -13.29 6.97
CA ARG A 50 -2.93 -14.10 6.81
C ARG A 50 -1.91 -13.82 7.92
N ARG A 51 -1.71 -12.54 8.28
CA ARG A 51 -0.77 -12.12 9.33
C ARG A 51 -1.30 -12.38 10.74
N ILE A 52 -2.59 -12.14 10.99
CA ILE A 52 -3.21 -12.37 12.31
C ILE A 52 -3.22 -13.87 12.64
N PHE A 53 -3.75 -14.65 11.70
CA PHE A 53 -4.00 -16.07 11.90
C PHE A 53 -2.75 -16.90 11.63
N GLY A 54 -2.22 -16.82 10.40
CA GLY A 54 -1.21 -17.74 9.89
C GLY A 54 0.21 -17.47 10.41
N GLU A 55 0.64 -16.21 10.42
CA GLU A 55 1.99 -15.84 10.89
C GLU A 55 2.09 -15.72 12.42
N GLY A 56 0.97 -15.48 13.12
CA GLY A 56 0.96 -15.18 14.55
C GLY A 56 0.35 -16.28 15.40
N ALA A 57 -0.96 -16.21 15.59
CA ALA A 57 -1.64 -16.92 16.67
C ALA A 57 -1.68 -18.45 16.48
N TYR A 58 -1.93 -18.89 15.24
CA TYR A 58 -2.09 -20.30 14.94
C TYR A 58 -0.80 -21.08 15.18
N ASN A 59 0.30 -20.67 14.55
CA ASN A 59 1.58 -21.39 14.66
C ASN A 59 2.16 -21.34 16.07
N ALA A 60 1.98 -20.23 16.80
CA ALA A 60 2.43 -20.10 18.18
C ALA A 60 1.74 -21.08 19.14
N ALA A 61 0.47 -21.41 18.90
CA ALA A 61 -0.28 -22.37 19.70
C ALA A 61 -0.15 -23.83 19.19
N PHE A 62 -0.17 -24.02 17.87
CA PHE A 62 -0.18 -25.34 17.24
C PHE A 62 1.17 -26.06 17.35
N VAL A 63 2.28 -25.39 17.01
CA VAL A 63 3.60 -26.04 16.92
C VAL A 63 4.03 -26.65 18.27
N PRO A 64 3.90 -25.97 19.42
CA PRO A 64 4.24 -26.57 20.71
C PRO A 64 3.35 -27.78 21.07
N LEU A 65 2.04 -27.71 20.79
CA LEU A 65 1.11 -28.82 21.07
C LEU A 65 1.42 -30.04 20.18
N PHE A 66 1.61 -29.82 18.89
CA PHE A 66 1.95 -30.86 17.93
C PHE A 66 3.32 -31.46 18.21
N GLY A 67 4.33 -30.64 18.51
CA GLY A 67 5.68 -31.08 18.86
C GLY A 67 5.71 -31.93 20.12
N ARG A 68 5.05 -31.47 21.20
CA ARG A 68 4.92 -32.23 22.44
C ARG A 68 4.23 -33.57 22.23
N LYS A 69 3.13 -33.60 21.48
CA LYS A 69 2.41 -34.84 21.17
C LYS A 69 3.24 -35.82 20.36
N ARG A 70 4.07 -35.32 19.44
CA ARG A 70 5.01 -36.15 18.69
C ARG A 70 6.09 -36.77 19.57
N GLU A 71 6.58 -36.03 20.56
CA GLU A 71 7.59 -36.49 21.52
C GLU A 71 7.02 -37.47 22.56
N GLU A 72 5.82 -37.22 23.07
CA GLU A 72 5.19 -38.00 24.15
C GLU A 72 4.37 -39.21 23.64
N GLU A 73 3.62 -39.06 22.55
CA GLU A 73 2.59 -40.02 22.10
C GLU A 73 2.91 -40.63 20.71
N GLY A 74 4.05 -40.29 20.13
CA GLY A 74 4.50 -40.80 18.84
C GLY A 74 3.94 -40.04 17.62
N GLU A 75 4.51 -40.35 16.46
CA GLU A 75 4.25 -39.61 15.22
C GLU A 75 2.84 -39.80 14.67
N GLU A 76 2.29 -41.02 14.75
CA GLU A 76 0.96 -41.34 14.24
C GLU A 76 -0.13 -40.55 14.98
N THR A 77 -0.07 -40.52 16.31
CA THR A 77 -1.01 -39.79 17.16
C THR A 77 -0.92 -38.28 16.93
N ALA A 78 0.29 -37.75 16.77
CA ALA A 78 0.51 -36.35 16.44
C ALA A 78 -0.07 -36.00 15.06
N VAL A 79 0.18 -36.83 14.03
CA VAL A 79 -0.40 -36.63 12.69
C VAL A 79 -1.93 -36.73 12.72
N GLY A 80 -2.51 -37.60 13.55
CA GLY A 80 -3.95 -37.64 13.81
C GLY A 80 -4.50 -36.32 14.36
N PHE A 81 -3.81 -35.73 15.35
CA PHE A 81 -4.15 -34.39 15.87
C PHE A 81 -4.02 -33.30 14.79
N ALA A 82 -2.97 -33.33 13.98
CA ALA A 82 -2.80 -32.40 12.86
C ALA A 82 -3.91 -32.54 11.82
N ARG A 83 -4.27 -33.76 11.41
CA ARG A 83 -5.38 -34.02 10.48
C ARG A 83 -6.72 -33.51 11.00
N ASN A 84 -7.00 -33.74 12.29
CA ASN A 84 -8.22 -33.26 12.91
C ASN A 84 -8.27 -31.72 12.93
N THR A 85 -7.14 -31.09 13.27
CA THR A 85 -7.01 -29.63 13.27
C THR A 85 -7.11 -29.05 11.85
N PHE A 86 -6.46 -29.69 10.87
CA PHE A 86 -6.55 -29.32 9.46
C PHE A 86 -8.00 -29.39 8.98
N SER A 87 -8.71 -30.46 9.31
CA SER A 87 -10.13 -30.63 8.99
C SER A 87 -10.98 -29.54 9.63
N ALA A 88 -10.76 -29.24 10.92
CA ALA A 88 -11.47 -28.15 11.59
C ALA A 88 -11.22 -26.79 10.92
N LEU A 89 -9.97 -26.52 10.48
CA LEU A 89 -9.64 -25.32 9.74
C LEU A 89 -10.35 -25.25 8.38
N VAL A 90 -10.36 -26.34 7.61
CA VAL A 90 -11.07 -26.42 6.33
C VAL A 90 -12.55 -26.07 6.53
N TRP A 91 -13.20 -26.63 7.54
CA TRP A 91 -14.61 -26.33 7.83
C TRP A 91 -14.83 -24.91 8.33
N VAL A 92 -14.09 -24.46 9.33
CA VAL A 92 -14.26 -23.13 9.93
C VAL A 92 -13.95 -22.03 8.92
N VAL A 93 -12.81 -22.11 8.24
CA VAL A 93 -12.40 -21.10 7.24
C VAL A 93 -13.22 -21.24 5.96
N GLY A 94 -13.64 -22.45 5.59
CA GLY A 94 -14.55 -22.69 4.48
C GLY A 94 -15.90 -22.03 4.69
N ILE A 95 -16.54 -22.23 5.85
CA ILE A 95 -17.79 -21.56 6.22
C ILE A 95 -17.60 -20.05 6.26
N LEU A 96 -16.51 -19.57 6.89
CA LEU A 96 -16.19 -18.14 6.92
C LEU A 96 -16.08 -17.56 5.50
N THR A 97 -15.44 -18.28 4.58
CA THR A 97 -15.27 -17.89 3.17
C THR A 97 -16.61 -17.86 2.43
N LEU A 98 -17.43 -18.89 2.61
CA LEU A 98 -18.76 -18.99 2.00
C LEU A 98 -19.72 -17.89 2.50
N VAL A 99 -19.59 -17.46 3.75
CA VAL A 99 -20.39 -16.34 4.31
C VAL A 99 -19.82 -14.99 3.89
N ALA A 100 -18.51 -14.81 3.92
CA ALA A 100 -17.86 -13.54 3.64
C ALA A 100 -17.98 -13.10 2.18
N ILE A 101 -18.00 -14.01 1.20
CA ILE A 101 -18.10 -13.68 -0.23
C ILE A 101 -19.44 -12.96 -0.56
N PRO A 102 -20.61 -13.50 -0.17
CA PRO A 102 -21.88 -12.78 -0.26
C PRO A 102 -21.87 -11.49 0.57
N CYS A 103 -21.30 -11.55 1.78
CA CYS A 103 -21.24 -10.39 2.67
C CYS A 103 -20.17 -9.33 2.31
N MET A 104 -19.45 -9.51 1.21
CA MET A 104 -18.29 -8.68 0.86
C MET A 104 -18.66 -7.20 0.68
N HIS A 105 -19.88 -6.93 0.21
CA HIS A 105 -20.40 -5.56 0.12
C HIS A 105 -20.36 -4.86 1.48
N TRP A 106 -20.95 -5.45 2.53
CA TRP A 106 -20.94 -4.88 3.88
C TRP A 106 -19.54 -4.83 4.50
N LEU A 107 -18.70 -5.84 4.21
CA LEU A 107 -17.31 -5.83 4.66
C LEU A 107 -16.53 -4.66 4.07
N MET A 108 -16.64 -4.43 2.76
CA MET A 108 -15.94 -3.32 2.11
C MET A 108 -16.51 -1.95 2.51
N MET A 109 -17.80 -1.84 2.88
CA MET A 109 -18.32 -0.61 3.50
C MET A 109 -17.58 -0.24 4.79
N ALA A 110 -17.17 -1.22 5.59
CA ALA A 110 -16.39 -0.97 6.80
C ALA A 110 -14.90 -0.71 6.52
N VAL A 111 -14.34 -1.35 5.49
CA VAL A 111 -12.89 -1.29 5.19
C VAL A 111 -12.51 -0.10 4.32
N VAL A 112 -13.36 0.28 3.36
CA VAL A 112 -13.16 1.43 2.45
C VAL A 112 -14.42 2.29 2.36
N PRO A 113 -14.93 2.83 3.49
CA PRO A 113 -16.13 3.66 3.49
C PRO A 113 -16.01 4.92 2.62
N GLY A 114 -14.79 5.40 2.36
CA GLY A 114 -14.55 6.55 1.50
C GLY A 114 -14.74 6.26 0.01
N PHE A 115 -14.75 4.99 -0.42
CA PHE A 115 -15.05 4.62 -1.81
C PHE A 115 -16.53 4.57 -2.11
N LEU A 116 -17.39 4.48 -1.09
CA LEU A 116 -18.83 4.53 -1.29
C LEU A 116 -19.17 5.78 -2.12
N PRO A 117 -20.02 5.65 -3.16
CA PRO A 117 -20.43 6.76 -3.98
C PRO A 117 -21.26 7.74 -3.13
N LYS A 118 -20.57 8.66 -2.46
CA LYS A 118 -21.16 9.84 -1.86
C LYS A 118 -21.29 10.85 -2.99
N TYR A 119 -22.48 10.97 -3.55
CA TYR A 119 -22.79 12.13 -4.36
C TYR A 119 -22.78 13.34 -3.41
N GLU A 120 -21.87 14.27 -3.62
CA GLU A 120 -21.72 15.43 -2.73
C GLU A 120 -22.80 16.48 -2.99
N GLU A 121 -23.20 16.62 -4.25
CA GLU A 121 -24.31 17.46 -4.66
C GLU A 121 -25.22 16.71 -5.65
N ASP A 122 -26.49 16.56 -5.27
CA ASP A 122 -27.57 16.21 -6.20
C ASP A 122 -27.90 17.48 -6.98
N LEU A 123 -27.52 17.58 -8.26
CA LEU A 123 -27.70 18.77 -9.09
C LEU A 123 -29.18 19.06 -9.44
N GLY A 124 -30.11 18.19 -9.00
CA GLY A 124 -31.55 18.34 -9.14
C GLY A 124 -32.17 17.30 -10.06
N SER A 125 -33.50 17.19 -10.00
CA SER A 125 -34.26 16.36 -10.92
C SER A 125 -34.49 17.05 -12.28
N ILE A 126 -34.29 16.27 -13.33
CA ILE A 126 -34.53 16.58 -14.73
C ILE A 126 -36.00 16.24 -14.99
N GLY A 127 -36.83 17.24 -15.30
CA GLY A 127 -38.27 17.11 -15.56
C GLY A 127 -38.73 17.91 -16.79
N PRO A 128 -40.02 17.81 -17.20
CA PRO A 128 -40.49 18.39 -18.46
C PRO A 128 -40.61 19.92 -18.40
N GLY A 129 -40.02 20.60 -19.39
CA GLY A 129 -39.95 22.06 -19.53
C GLY A 129 -38.56 22.51 -19.97
N GLN A 130 -38.41 23.74 -20.49
CA GLN A 130 -37.10 24.34 -20.79
C GLN A 130 -36.32 24.51 -19.48
N ALA A 131 -35.57 23.49 -19.09
CA ALA A 131 -34.96 23.38 -17.78
C ALA A 131 -33.47 23.69 -17.88
N PHE A 132 -33.13 24.98 -17.85
CA PHE A 132 -31.76 25.40 -17.59
C PHE A 132 -31.52 25.33 -16.08
N TYR A 133 -30.62 24.45 -15.65
CA TYR A 133 -30.15 24.41 -14.27
C TYR A 133 -28.77 25.04 -14.21
N GLU A 134 -28.65 26.16 -13.50
CA GLU A 134 -27.35 26.77 -13.17
C GLU A 134 -27.01 26.39 -11.73
N ARG A 135 -25.91 25.66 -11.54
CA ARG A 135 -25.49 25.22 -10.22
C ARG A 135 -24.01 25.43 -9.99
N LYS A 136 -23.72 26.01 -8.83
CA LYS A 136 -22.38 26.21 -8.30
C LYS A 136 -21.96 24.97 -7.51
N VAL A 137 -20.94 24.29 -8.00
CA VAL A 137 -20.34 23.11 -7.40
C VAL A 137 -18.99 23.48 -6.81
N ASN A 138 -18.70 23.06 -5.58
CA ASN A 138 -17.37 23.28 -5.00
C ASN A 138 -16.32 22.39 -5.68
N THR A 139 -15.25 22.98 -6.20
CA THR A 139 -14.18 22.22 -6.89
C THR A 139 -12.88 22.20 -6.12
N ARG A 140 -12.85 22.76 -4.91
CA ARG A 140 -11.63 22.97 -4.13
C ARG A 140 -10.93 21.64 -3.82
N GLY A 141 -9.78 21.43 -4.48
CA GLY A 141 -8.94 20.25 -4.29
C GLY A 141 -9.37 19.00 -5.08
N ALA A 142 -10.36 19.12 -5.98
CA ALA A 142 -10.76 18.03 -6.88
C ALA A 142 -9.81 17.95 -8.08
N ARG A 143 -9.25 16.77 -8.38
CA ARG A 143 -8.45 16.54 -9.61
C ARG A 143 -9.36 16.17 -10.78
N GLU A 144 -10.47 15.53 -10.47
CA GLU A 144 -11.45 15.02 -11.40
C GLU A 144 -12.83 15.31 -10.84
N ILE A 145 -13.74 15.72 -11.73
CA ILE A 145 -15.14 15.84 -11.42
C ILE A 145 -15.88 14.84 -12.31
N TYR A 146 -16.66 13.97 -11.68
CA TYR A 146 -17.50 13.02 -12.38
C TYR A 146 -18.94 13.49 -12.39
N PHE A 147 -19.55 13.56 -13.56
CA PHE A 147 -20.97 13.81 -13.77
C PHE A 147 -21.63 12.51 -14.16
N GLN A 148 -22.67 12.11 -13.44
CA GLN A 148 -23.46 10.94 -13.82
C GLN A 148 -24.92 11.31 -13.95
N VAL A 149 -25.51 11.00 -15.11
CA VAL A 149 -26.95 10.98 -15.27
C VAL A 149 -27.45 9.67 -14.69
N THR A 150 -28.33 9.76 -13.69
CA THR A 150 -28.95 8.61 -13.02
C THR A 150 -30.44 8.59 -13.27
N GLY A 151 -31.03 7.39 -13.34
CA GLY A 151 -32.46 7.21 -13.63
C GLY A 151 -32.93 5.82 -13.17
N GLU A 152 -34.24 5.57 -13.27
CA GLU A 152 -34.88 4.35 -12.75
C GLU A 152 -34.44 3.04 -13.47
N SER A 153 -33.87 3.14 -14.68
CA SER A 153 -33.34 2.00 -15.42
C SER A 153 -32.16 2.38 -16.31
N GLU A 154 -31.33 1.41 -16.68
CA GLU A 154 -30.17 1.62 -17.58
C GLU A 154 -30.60 2.12 -18.97
N ALA A 155 -31.76 1.65 -19.47
CA ALA A 155 -32.34 2.13 -20.72
C ALA A 155 -32.76 3.61 -20.61
N ALA A 156 -33.33 4.01 -19.47
CA ALA A 156 -33.65 5.41 -19.19
C ALA A 156 -32.37 6.25 -19.11
N VAL A 157 -31.34 5.79 -18.39
CA VAL A 157 -30.05 6.49 -18.30
C VAL A 157 -29.42 6.70 -19.67
N ARG A 158 -29.38 5.67 -20.53
CA ARG A 158 -28.86 5.78 -21.91
C ARG A 158 -29.65 6.80 -22.74
N HIS A 159 -30.96 6.71 -22.69
CA HIS A 159 -31.87 7.61 -23.41
C HIS A 159 -31.70 9.06 -22.95
N TRP A 160 -31.53 9.29 -21.65
CA TRP A 160 -31.32 10.60 -21.07
C TRP A 160 -29.94 11.18 -21.33
N SER A 161 -28.91 10.35 -21.25
CA SER A 161 -27.53 10.73 -21.55
C SER A 161 -27.42 11.23 -22.99
N ALA A 162 -28.10 10.58 -23.93
CA ALA A 162 -28.14 11.03 -25.32
C ALA A 162 -28.84 12.40 -25.53
N ARG A 163 -29.66 12.86 -24.58
CA ARG A 163 -30.46 14.10 -24.67
C ARG A 163 -29.97 15.23 -23.78
N THR A 164 -28.96 14.98 -22.94
CA THR A 164 -28.41 15.95 -22.00
C THR A 164 -27.24 16.67 -22.65
N ARG A 165 -27.35 18.00 -22.78
CA ARG A 165 -26.26 18.87 -23.22
C ARG A 165 -25.79 19.70 -22.04
N LEU A 166 -24.48 19.70 -21.81
CA LEU A 166 -23.86 20.59 -20.84
C LEU A 166 -23.45 21.88 -21.58
N GLU A 167 -24.01 23.00 -21.16
CA GLU A 167 -23.82 24.34 -21.73
C GLU A 167 -23.15 25.28 -20.70
N ASP A 168 -22.55 26.36 -21.19
CA ASP A 168 -22.06 27.48 -20.37
C ASP A 168 -21.30 27.07 -19.09
N MET A 169 -20.38 26.11 -19.23
CA MET A 169 -19.52 25.67 -18.14
C MET A 169 -18.54 26.80 -17.77
N ARG A 170 -18.49 27.19 -16.50
CA ARG A 170 -17.58 28.22 -15.98
C ARG A 170 -16.90 27.74 -14.71
N PHE A 171 -15.64 28.06 -14.54
CA PHE A 171 -14.95 27.94 -13.27
C PHE A 171 -14.76 29.30 -12.64
N VAL A 172 -14.79 29.38 -11.31
CA VAL A 172 -14.49 30.59 -10.55
C VAL A 172 -13.28 30.28 -9.68
N ASP A 173 -12.24 31.10 -9.75
CA ASP A 173 -11.08 30.99 -8.85
C ASP A 173 -11.31 31.66 -7.49
N ALA A 174 -10.35 31.46 -6.58
CA ALA A 174 -10.34 32.05 -5.25
C ALA A 174 -10.28 33.59 -5.25
N ASP A 175 -9.89 34.20 -6.37
CA ASP A 175 -9.82 35.64 -6.56
C ASP A 175 -11.12 36.19 -7.21
N GLY A 176 -12.09 35.31 -7.52
CA GLY A 176 -13.40 35.65 -8.09
C GLY A 176 -13.44 35.72 -9.62
N ASN A 177 -12.37 35.34 -10.32
CA ASN A 177 -12.31 35.37 -11.79
C ASN A 177 -13.06 34.19 -12.40
N GLU A 178 -13.89 34.47 -13.40
CA GLU A 178 -14.62 33.45 -14.17
C GLU A 178 -13.86 32.97 -15.40
N PHE A 179 -13.69 31.66 -15.54
CA PHE A 179 -13.08 30.98 -16.69
C PHE A 179 -14.14 30.14 -17.40
N ARG A 180 -14.55 30.57 -18.60
CA ARG A 180 -15.53 29.83 -19.41
C ARG A 180 -14.87 28.69 -20.17
N LEU A 181 -15.44 27.50 -20.04
CA LEU A 181 -15.05 26.32 -20.80
C LEU A 181 -15.84 26.29 -22.12
N LEU A 182 -15.15 26.47 -23.24
CA LEU A 182 -15.76 26.37 -24.57
C LEU A 182 -15.68 24.92 -25.05
N ALA A 183 -16.80 24.20 -25.01
CA ALA A 183 -16.94 22.88 -25.63
C ALA A 183 -18.25 22.84 -26.42
N ARG A 184 -18.20 22.37 -27.67
CA ARG A 184 -19.39 22.19 -28.53
C ARG A 184 -19.59 20.70 -28.77
N LEU A 185 -20.75 20.19 -28.37
CA LEU A 185 -21.22 18.83 -28.66
C LEU A 185 -22.20 18.89 -29.84
N ASP A 186 -21.99 18.07 -30.86
CA ASP A 186 -23.04 17.77 -31.83
C ASP A 186 -23.31 16.27 -31.87
N ALA A 187 -24.59 15.90 -31.82
CA ALA A 187 -25.07 14.58 -31.46
C ALA A 187 -25.48 13.72 -32.66
N LYS A 188 -25.18 14.13 -33.90
CA LYS A 188 -25.75 13.46 -35.09
C LYS A 188 -24.81 12.87 -36.12
N GLU A 189 -23.52 13.21 -36.19
CA GLU A 189 -22.65 12.61 -37.22
C GLU A 189 -21.23 12.43 -36.70
N SER A 190 -20.77 11.17 -36.69
CA SER A 190 -19.44 10.76 -36.31
C SER A 190 -18.47 10.82 -37.50
N HIS A 191 -18.31 11.98 -38.13
CA HIS A 191 -17.20 12.26 -39.07
C HIS A 191 -16.85 13.75 -39.06
N MET A 192 -15.55 14.05 -38.96
CA MET A 192 -14.98 15.35 -39.33
C MET A 192 -13.96 15.08 -40.45
N THR A 193 -14.28 15.50 -41.68
CA THR A 193 -13.38 15.45 -42.83
C THR A 193 -12.43 16.64 -42.77
N LEU A 194 -11.12 16.36 -42.70
CA LEU A 194 -10.10 17.20 -43.31
C LEU A 194 -9.83 16.62 -44.70
N GLY A 195 -9.43 17.45 -45.67
CA GLY A 195 -9.34 17.12 -47.09
C GLY A 195 -8.67 15.78 -47.46
N GLU A 196 -8.97 15.35 -48.70
CA GLU A 196 -8.63 14.08 -49.37
C GLU A 196 -7.33 13.41 -48.91
N ASP A 197 -7.42 12.39 -48.04
CA ASP A 197 -7.29 10.98 -48.42
C ASP A 197 -7.20 10.02 -47.20
N GLN A 198 -7.87 8.88 -47.35
CA GLN A 198 -7.79 7.61 -46.61
C GLN A 198 -8.54 7.38 -45.27
N VAL A 199 -9.32 6.29 -45.34
CA VAL A 199 -10.16 5.61 -44.34
C VAL A 199 -9.42 4.38 -43.81
N VAL A 200 -9.37 4.14 -42.49
CA VAL A 200 -9.29 2.79 -41.87
C VAL A 200 -10.01 2.76 -40.50
N ASP A 201 -10.62 1.60 -40.23
CA ASP A 201 -11.73 1.30 -39.34
C ASP A 201 -11.35 0.64 -37.98
N SER A 202 -12.32 0.74 -37.05
CA SER A 202 -12.63 -0.07 -35.85
C SER A 202 -11.54 -0.55 -34.86
N SER A 203 -11.37 0.19 -33.75
CA SER A 203 -11.38 -0.36 -32.37
C SER A 203 -11.10 0.72 -31.30
N GLY A 204 -12.01 0.78 -30.31
CA GLY A 204 -11.83 1.21 -28.92
C GLY A 204 -10.99 2.47 -28.63
N PHE A 205 -11.67 3.48 -28.07
CA PHE A 205 -11.17 4.80 -27.63
C PHE A 205 -11.10 5.85 -28.74
N ILE A 206 -11.86 6.93 -28.53
CA ILE A 206 -11.85 8.14 -29.34
C ILE A 206 -10.43 8.72 -29.29
N ARG A 207 -9.66 8.56 -30.38
CA ARG A 207 -8.46 9.38 -30.63
C ARG A 207 -8.94 10.79 -30.99
N THR A 208 -8.92 11.71 -30.04
CA THR A 208 -9.09 13.12 -30.35
C THR A 208 -7.71 13.74 -30.58
N ARG A 209 -7.39 14.03 -31.85
CA ARG A 209 -6.35 15.00 -32.20
C ARG A 209 -6.89 16.39 -31.80
N LEU A 210 -6.09 17.18 -31.10
CA LEU A 210 -6.53 18.41 -30.45
C LEU A 210 -6.03 19.61 -31.26
N ASP A 211 -6.89 20.23 -32.08
CA ASP A 211 -6.65 21.56 -32.63
C ASP A 211 -7.28 22.60 -31.71
N LEU A 212 -6.45 23.42 -31.07
CA LEU A 212 -6.89 24.54 -30.24
C LEU A 212 -7.37 25.66 -31.17
N SER A 213 -8.63 26.12 -31.00
CA SER A 213 -9.23 27.08 -31.93
C SER A 213 -8.46 28.40 -31.98
N ALA A 214 -8.25 28.89 -33.19
CA ALA A 214 -7.75 30.22 -33.50
C ALA A 214 -8.68 31.31 -32.94
N ASP A 215 -8.14 32.19 -32.10
CA ASP A 215 -8.68 33.54 -31.99
C ASP A 215 -8.16 34.32 -33.21
N SER A 216 -9.05 35.05 -33.89
CA SER A 216 -8.83 35.64 -35.22
C SER A 216 -7.76 36.76 -35.29
N HIS A 217 -6.95 36.94 -34.26
CA HIS A 217 -6.01 38.05 -34.12
C HIS A 217 -4.55 37.70 -33.77
N SER A 218 -4.15 36.43 -33.62
CA SER A 218 -2.75 36.11 -33.23
C SER A 218 -1.94 35.17 -34.14
N GLY A 219 -2.52 34.59 -35.20
CA GLY A 219 -1.76 34.14 -36.38
C GLY A 219 -0.68 33.05 -36.19
N VAL A 220 -0.69 32.23 -35.14
CA VAL A 220 0.23 31.07 -35.03
C VAL A 220 -0.51 29.86 -34.45
N GLY A 221 -0.82 28.87 -35.29
CA GLY A 221 -1.29 27.54 -34.87
C GLY A 221 -0.10 26.60 -34.65
N ARG A 222 -0.16 25.73 -33.64
CA ARG A 222 0.86 24.72 -33.35
C ARG A 222 0.18 23.36 -33.18
N GLU A 223 0.58 22.36 -33.95
CA GLU A 223 0.19 20.96 -33.75
C GLU A 223 0.76 20.46 -32.42
N VAL A 224 -0.08 19.76 -31.63
CA VAL A 224 0.33 19.12 -30.37
C VAL A 224 0.04 17.63 -30.48
N ASP A 225 1.09 16.81 -30.40
CA ASP A 225 0.96 15.36 -30.25
C ASP A 225 0.39 15.07 -28.85
N PRO A 226 -0.73 14.33 -28.69
CA PRO A 226 -1.31 13.97 -27.39
C PRO A 226 -0.38 13.14 -26.49
N ARG A 227 0.82 12.79 -26.96
CA ARG A 227 1.90 12.16 -26.18
C ARG A 227 2.87 13.15 -25.52
N GLU A 228 2.88 14.43 -25.90
CA GLU A 228 3.77 15.45 -25.33
C GLU A 228 3.08 16.34 -24.27
N ARG A 229 3.81 16.74 -23.23
CA ARG A 229 3.30 17.60 -22.15
C ARG A 229 3.07 19.03 -22.65
N PHE A 230 1.84 19.51 -22.48
CA PHE A 230 1.46 20.91 -22.72
C PHE A 230 1.60 21.75 -21.43
N PHE A 231 2.27 22.90 -21.52
CA PHE A 231 2.37 23.88 -20.43
C PHE A 231 1.83 25.23 -20.91
N PRO A 232 0.67 25.69 -20.42
CA PRO A 232 0.14 26.99 -20.81
C PRO A 232 0.99 28.12 -20.20
N ARG A 233 1.23 29.18 -20.98
CA ARG A 233 1.86 30.41 -20.50
C ARG A 233 0.82 31.29 -19.78
N GLU A 234 1.30 32.21 -18.95
CA GLU A 234 0.47 33.16 -18.22
C GLU A 234 -0.39 33.99 -19.20
N GLY A 235 -1.71 33.80 -19.16
CA GLY A 235 -2.67 34.41 -20.09
C GLY A 235 -3.27 33.48 -21.16
N GLU A 236 -2.82 32.23 -21.31
CA GLU A 236 -3.42 31.26 -22.24
C GLU A 236 -4.72 30.65 -21.68
N LYS A 237 -5.82 30.79 -22.45
CA LYS A 237 -7.10 30.13 -22.18
C LYS A 237 -7.02 28.66 -22.56
N ILE A 238 -7.28 27.77 -21.61
CA ILE A 238 -7.38 26.32 -21.86
C ILE A 238 -8.79 26.04 -22.42
N LEU A 239 -8.86 25.57 -23.67
CA LEU A 239 -10.06 25.53 -24.52
C LEU A 239 -10.63 24.12 -24.79
N ALA A 240 -10.24 23.07 -24.04
CA ALA A 240 -10.77 21.73 -24.30
C ALA A 240 -10.94 20.84 -23.05
N VAL A 241 -12.11 20.17 -22.98
CA VAL A 241 -12.42 19.02 -22.13
C VAL A 241 -13.03 17.94 -23.04
N VAL A 242 -12.47 16.74 -23.02
CA VAL A 242 -13.01 15.61 -23.79
C VAL A 242 -13.87 14.74 -22.87
N HIS A 243 -15.19 14.69 -23.08
CA HIS A 243 -15.92 13.42 -23.14
C HIS A 243 -17.34 13.53 -23.71
N GLY A 244 -17.74 12.49 -24.47
CA GLY A 244 -19.15 12.12 -24.67
C GLY A 244 -19.58 11.18 -23.55
N LEU A 245 -20.85 11.20 -23.17
CA LEU A 245 -21.39 10.29 -22.15
C LEU A 245 -21.17 8.83 -22.59
N GLU A 246 -20.46 8.05 -21.77
CA GLU A 246 -20.39 6.60 -21.98
C GLU A 246 -21.80 5.99 -21.95
N SER A 247 -21.96 4.73 -22.41
CA SER A 247 -23.23 3.98 -22.39
C SER A 247 -23.91 3.87 -21.00
N GLY A 248 -23.29 4.39 -19.93
CA GLY A 248 -23.81 4.49 -18.56
C GLY A 248 -24.03 5.92 -18.04
N GLY A 249 -23.94 6.95 -18.89
CA GLY A 249 -24.25 8.34 -18.52
C GLY A 249 -23.21 9.03 -17.65
N LEU A 250 -21.96 8.56 -17.65
CA LEU A 250 -20.84 9.13 -16.90
C LEU A 250 -20.02 10.06 -17.81
N ALA A 251 -19.67 11.25 -17.33
CA ALA A 251 -18.73 12.17 -17.93
C ALA A 251 -17.68 12.58 -16.90
N ARG A 252 -16.43 12.77 -17.33
CA ARG A 252 -15.30 13.12 -16.47
C ARG A 252 -14.68 14.42 -16.95
N ILE A 253 -14.56 15.38 -16.04
CA ILE A 253 -13.81 16.62 -16.26
C ILE A 253 -12.52 16.52 -15.45
N VAL A 254 -11.38 16.57 -16.13
CA VAL A 254 -10.07 16.63 -15.47
C VAL A 254 -9.70 18.08 -15.27
N LEU A 255 -9.38 18.47 -14.04
CA LEU A 255 -9.01 19.84 -13.69
C LEU A 255 -7.49 20.03 -13.74
N PRO A 256 -7.00 21.25 -14.04
CA PRO A 256 -5.56 21.55 -14.03
C PRO A 256 -4.92 21.29 -12.66
N GLU A 257 -3.70 20.75 -12.64
CA GLU A 257 -3.01 20.23 -11.44
C GLU A 257 -2.84 21.24 -10.29
N LYS A 258 -2.83 22.56 -10.57
CA LYS A 258 -2.69 23.64 -9.57
C LYS A 258 -3.80 24.68 -9.69
N HIS A 259 -5.01 24.21 -9.97
CA HIS A 259 -6.13 25.11 -10.14
C HIS A 259 -6.48 25.78 -8.80
N ARG A 260 -6.69 27.11 -8.82
CA ARG A 260 -7.29 27.86 -7.69
C ARG A 260 -8.82 27.91 -7.76
N LEU A 261 -9.40 27.09 -8.64
CA LEU A 261 -10.84 27.05 -8.86
C LEU A 261 -11.53 26.63 -7.56
N GLU A 262 -12.37 27.51 -7.03
CA GLU A 262 -13.19 27.26 -5.84
C GLU A 262 -14.54 26.69 -6.22
N SER A 263 -15.05 27.08 -7.39
CA SER A 263 -16.33 26.59 -7.85
C SER A 263 -16.44 26.42 -9.34
N PHE A 264 -17.34 25.52 -9.73
CA PHE A 264 -17.72 25.24 -11.10
C PHE A 264 -19.21 25.50 -11.26
N HIS A 265 -19.54 26.36 -12.21
CA HIS A 265 -20.88 26.62 -12.67
C HIS A 265 -21.11 25.82 -13.94
N VAL A 266 -22.18 25.06 -14.00
CA VAL A 266 -22.61 24.39 -15.24
C VAL A 266 -24.05 24.73 -15.50
N ARG A 267 -24.35 25.04 -16.76
CA ARG A 267 -25.72 25.09 -17.26
C ARG A 267 -26.01 23.75 -17.93
N VAL A 268 -27.11 23.12 -17.59
CA VAL A 268 -27.52 21.87 -18.24
C VAL A 268 -28.78 22.14 -19.04
N ALA A 269 -28.79 21.74 -20.31
CA ALA A 269 -29.92 21.85 -21.21
C ALA A 269 -30.32 20.44 -21.69
N ILE A 270 -31.63 20.20 -21.81
CA ILE A 270 -32.16 18.86 -22.08
C ILE A 270 -33.16 18.95 -23.22
N GLU A 271 -32.92 18.17 -24.27
CA GLU A 271 -33.79 18.19 -25.43
C GLU A 271 -35.18 17.59 -25.10
N PRO A 272 -36.28 18.30 -25.41
CA PRO A 272 -37.63 17.82 -25.10
C PRO A 272 -37.95 16.53 -25.86
N ALA A 273 -38.68 15.63 -25.20
CA ALA A 273 -39.18 14.43 -25.85
C ALA A 273 -40.26 14.80 -26.87
N SER A 274 -40.11 14.36 -28.12
CA SER A 274 -41.17 14.40 -29.12
C SER A 274 -42.34 13.51 -28.66
N GLY A 275 -43.41 14.10 -28.11
CA GLY A 275 -44.68 13.39 -27.89
C GLY A 275 -45.25 13.33 -26.47
N GLY A 276 -44.91 14.23 -25.55
CA GLY A 276 -45.76 14.54 -24.38
C GLY A 276 -46.10 13.39 -23.41
N ALA A 277 -45.40 12.27 -23.43
CA ALA A 277 -45.56 11.22 -22.43
C ALA A 277 -44.92 11.64 -21.10
N ASP A 278 -45.58 11.34 -19.98
CA ASP A 278 -45.08 11.57 -18.62
C ASP A 278 -43.64 11.11 -18.49
N VAL A 279 -42.78 12.05 -18.10
CA VAL A 279 -41.34 11.90 -18.15
C VAL A 279 -40.85 11.60 -16.73
N PRO A 280 -40.37 10.37 -16.43
CA PRO A 280 -39.81 10.07 -15.12
C PRO A 280 -38.55 10.91 -14.87
N GLN A 281 -38.39 11.38 -13.63
CA GLN A 281 -37.31 12.28 -13.22
C GLN A 281 -35.94 11.58 -13.33
N ALA A 282 -34.99 12.18 -14.04
CA ALA A 282 -33.58 11.77 -14.00
C ALA A 282 -32.79 12.72 -13.07
N THR A 283 -31.65 12.31 -12.53
CA THR A 283 -30.87 13.13 -11.60
C THR A 283 -29.42 13.22 -12.04
N LEU A 284 -28.87 14.43 -12.11
CA LEU A 284 -27.45 14.64 -12.39
C LEU A 284 -26.66 14.71 -11.09
N ARG A 285 -25.64 13.87 -10.95
CA ARG A 285 -24.85 13.74 -9.71
C ARG A 285 -23.38 14.04 -9.94
N LEU A 286 -22.75 14.64 -8.93
CA LEU A 286 -21.33 14.94 -8.90
C LEU A 286 -20.58 14.01 -7.93
N TYR A 287 -19.45 13.44 -8.35
CA TYR A 287 -18.58 12.63 -7.49
C TYR A 287 -17.13 13.11 -7.48
N HIS A 288 -16.51 13.06 -6.30
CA HIS A 288 -15.08 13.35 -6.06
C HIS A 288 -14.18 12.10 -6.15
N ASN A 289 -14.79 10.90 -6.15
CA ASN A 289 -14.14 9.62 -6.36
C ASN A 289 -14.83 8.91 -7.53
N HIS A 290 -14.11 8.06 -8.27
CA HIS A 290 -14.72 7.27 -9.34
C HIS A 290 -15.89 6.42 -8.78
N PRO A 291 -17.11 6.51 -9.34
CA PRO A 291 -18.31 5.89 -8.76
C PRO A 291 -18.22 4.36 -8.66
N ASP A 292 -17.54 3.73 -9.63
CA ASP A 292 -17.38 2.26 -9.64
C ASP A 292 -16.25 1.74 -8.73
N ASN A 293 -15.48 2.60 -8.05
CA ASN A 293 -14.36 2.16 -7.21
C ASN A 293 -14.79 1.19 -6.13
N PHE A 294 -15.94 1.46 -5.52
CA PHE A 294 -16.47 0.60 -4.48
C PHE A 294 -16.84 -0.79 -5.02
N ASP A 295 -17.62 -0.83 -6.11
CA ASP A 295 -18.09 -2.09 -6.71
C ASP A 295 -16.94 -2.90 -7.30
N LEU A 296 -15.96 -2.23 -7.92
CA LEU A 296 -14.71 -2.84 -8.35
C LEU A 296 -13.98 -3.46 -7.16
N THR A 297 -13.80 -2.69 -6.09
CA THR A 297 -13.12 -3.18 -4.87
C THR A 297 -13.85 -4.40 -4.29
N VAL A 298 -15.19 -4.39 -4.26
CA VAL A 298 -16.00 -5.54 -3.82
C VAL A 298 -15.77 -6.75 -4.73
N ALA A 299 -15.79 -6.57 -6.05
CA ALA A 299 -15.57 -7.65 -7.02
C ALA A 299 -14.17 -8.26 -6.89
N LEU A 300 -13.12 -7.44 -6.84
CA LEU A 300 -11.75 -7.90 -6.62
C LEU A 300 -11.62 -8.60 -5.26
N SER A 301 -12.22 -8.05 -4.22
CA SER A 301 -12.19 -8.64 -2.87
C SER A 301 -12.86 -10.01 -2.84
N ARG A 302 -13.99 -10.21 -3.54
CA ARG A 302 -14.63 -11.54 -3.65
C ARG A 302 -13.70 -12.58 -4.25
N ILE A 303 -12.99 -12.24 -5.33
CA ILE A 303 -12.02 -13.13 -5.99
C ILE A 303 -10.84 -13.42 -5.03
N MET A 304 -10.27 -12.37 -4.45
CA MET A 304 -9.08 -12.47 -3.60
C MET A 304 -9.39 -13.07 -2.23
N PHE A 305 -10.65 -13.12 -1.80
CA PHE A 305 -10.99 -13.76 -0.52
C PHE A 305 -10.73 -15.28 -0.55
N CYS A 306 -10.82 -15.92 -1.71
CA CYS A 306 -10.42 -17.32 -1.88
C CYS A 306 -8.96 -17.57 -1.47
N TYR A 307 -8.09 -16.57 -1.61
CA TYR A 307 -6.70 -16.64 -1.15
C TYR A 307 -6.59 -16.83 0.36
N LEU A 308 -7.50 -16.22 1.15
CA LEU A 308 -7.51 -16.34 2.61
C LEU A 308 -7.74 -17.80 3.04
N PHE A 309 -8.66 -18.49 2.37
CA PHE A 309 -8.93 -19.91 2.62
C PHE A 309 -7.65 -20.75 2.49
N PHE A 310 -6.97 -20.64 1.35
CA PHE A 310 -5.72 -21.37 1.13
C PHE A 310 -4.61 -20.94 2.08
N MET A 311 -4.52 -19.66 2.43
CA MET A 311 -3.48 -19.18 3.35
C MET A 311 -3.61 -19.75 4.76
N ALA A 312 -4.82 -19.94 5.27
CA ALA A 312 -5.02 -20.60 6.57
C ALA A 312 -4.53 -22.05 6.54
N LEU A 313 -4.78 -22.76 5.43
CA LEU A 313 -4.30 -24.13 5.22
C LEU A 313 -2.77 -24.18 5.04
N VAL A 314 -2.18 -23.26 4.28
CA VAL A 314 -0.73 -23.10 4.13
C VAL A 314 -0.06 -22.87 5.47
N ALA A 315 -0.66 -22.06 6.36
CA ALA A 315 -0.13 -21.85 7.70
C ALA A 315 -0.13 -23.14 8.54
N HIS A 316 -1.20 -23.94 8.47
CA HIS A 316 -1.26 -25.25 9.11
C HIS A 316 -0.15 -26.18 8.61
N LEU A 317 -0.06 -26.35 7.30
CA LEU A 317 0.95 -27.23 6.68
C LEU A 317 2.37 -26.77 7.00
N SER A 318 2.60 -25.46 7.07
CA SER A 318 3.87 -24.87 7.50
C SER A 318 4.22 -25.26 8.94
N GLY A 319 3.26 -25.19 9.86
CA GLY A 319 3.44 -25.59 11.26
C GLY A 319 3.81 -27.07 11.41
N VAL A 320 3.15 -27.94 10.63
CA VAL A 320 3.51 -29.36 10.55
C VAL A 320 4.94 -29.51 10.04
N LEU A 321 5.25 -29.04 8.84
CA LEU A 321 6.56 -29.20 8.19
C LEU A 321 7.72 -28.65 9.04
N ASN A 322 7.53 -27.51 9.72
CA ASN A 322 8.52 -26.94 10.61
C ASN A 322 8.87 -27.89 11.77
N THR A 323 7.89 -28.63 12.28
CA THR A 323 8.11 -29.65 13.33
C THR A 323 8.83 -30.89 12.76
N PHE A 324 8.60 -31.22 11.49
CA PHE A 324 9.38 -32.22 10.75
C PHE A 324 10.75 -31.71 10.26
N LYS A 325 11.18 -30.52 10.67
CA LYS A 325 12.45 -29.89 10.26
C LYS A 325 12.56 -29.62 8.75
N HIS A 326 11.44 -29.57 8.04
CA HIS A 326 11.34 -29.15 6.64
C HIS A 326 11.04 -27.64 6.56
N PHE A 327 12.09 -26.82 6.65
CA PHE A 327 11.94 -25.36 6.71
C PHE A 327 11.92 -24.65 5.34
N ALA A 328 12.40 -25.31 4.29
CA ALA A 328 12.61 -24.67 2.98
C ALA A 328 11.29 -24.34 2.27
N MET A 329 10.38 -25.31 2.10
CA MET A 329 9.12 -25.08 1.38
C MET A 329 8.20 -24.05 2.09
N PRO A 330 8.02 -24.09 3.44
CA PRO A 330 7.29 -23.05 4.15
C PRO A 330 7.88 -21.64 3.92
N ALA A 331 9.21 -21.51 3.95
CA ALA A 331 9.88 -20.23 3.71
C ALA A 331 9.81 -19.77 2.24
N ALA A 332 9.75 -20.70 1.29
CA ALA A 332 9.64 -20.42 -0.14
C ALA A 332 8.21 -20.13 -0.60
N ALA A 333 7.17 -20.49 0.16
CA ALA A 333 5.77 -20.32 -0.25
C ALA A 333 5.45 -18.89 -0.74
N PRO A 334 5.87 -17.81 -0.04
CA PRO A 334 5.61 -16.43 -0.48
C PRO A 334 6.27 -16.07 -1.82
N ILE A 335 7.30 -16.80 -2.27
CA ILE A 335 7.94 -16.61 -3.58
C ILE A 335 6.94 -16.94 -4.70
N LEU A 336 6.12 -17.98 -4.54
CA LEU A 336 5.13 -18.39 -5.55
C LEU A 336 4.13 -17.28 -5.85
N LEU A 337 3.68 -16.52 -4.84
CA LEU A 337 2.79 -15.37 -5.04
C LEU A 337 3.45 -14.31 -5.93
N ASN A 338 4.72 -14.01 -5.67
CA ASN A 338 5.44 -13.01 -6.47
C ASN A 338 5.66 -13.50 -7.90
N ILE A 339 6.03 -14.77 -8.08
CA ILE A 339 6.19 -15.36 -9.42
C ILE A 339 4.87 -15.28 -10.19
N VAL A 340 3.75 -15.71 -9.61
CA VAL A 340 2.45 -15.70 -10.29
C VAL A 340 2.04 -14.29 -10.70
N LEU A 341 2.20 -13.29 -9.82
CA LEU A 341 1.83 -11.92 -10.14
C LEU A 341 2.77 -11.27 -11.16
N VAL A 342 4.07 -11.53 -11.10
CA VAL A 342 5.02 -11.06 -12.12
C VAL A 342 4.73 -11.71 -13.47
N SER A 343 4.43 -13.01 -13.49
CA SER A 343 4.03 -13.73 -14.71
C SER A 343 2.71 -13.21 -15.28
N ALA A 344 1.74 -12.85 -14.43
CA ALA A 344 0.48 -12.25 -14.86
C ALA A 344 0.71 -10.90 -15.55
N LEU A 345 1.59 -10.05 -15.00
CA LEU A 345 1.99 -8.80 -15.64
C LEU A 345 2.75 -9.03 -16.94
N GLY A 346 3.62 -10.05 -16.99
CA GLY A 346 4.30 -10.45 -18.22
C GLY A 346 3.33 -10.91 -19.32
N LEU A 347 2.27 -11.63 -18.95
CA LEU A 347 1.22 -12.05 -19.87
C LEU A 347 0.42 -10.85 -20.38
N ILE A 348 0.03 -9.92 -19.49
CA ILE A 348 -0.65 -8.67 -19.86
C ILE A 348 0.19 -7.88 -20.87
N TRP A 349 1.50 -7.77 -20.61
CA TRP A 349 2.43 -7.11 -21.51
C TRP A 349 2.52 -7.80 -22.87
N MET A 350 2.66 -9.13 -22.88
CA MET A 350 2.78 -9.93 -24.11
C MET A 350 1.50 -9.88 -24.96
N MET A 351 0.34 -9.92 -24.31
CA MET A 351 -0.97 -9.87 -24.98
C MET A 351 -1.40 -8.44 -25.34
N ARG A 352 -0.62 -7.42 -24.96
CA ARG A 352 -0.93 -5.99 -25.14
C ARG A 352 -2.32 -5.62 -24.62
N TRP A 353 -2.65 -6.09 -23.42
CA TRP A 353 -3.95 -5.80 -22.81
C TRP A 353 -3.97 -4.36 -22.31
N GLU A 354 -4.82 -3.50 -22.90
CA GLU A 354 -4.80 -2.05 -22.63
C GLU A 354 -5.85 -1.59 -21.58
N GLY A 355 -6.70 -2.49 -21.08
CA GLY A 355 -7.78 -2.14 -20.13
C GLY A 355 -7.36 -2.19 -18.65
N ASP A 356 -7.41 -1.06 -17.94
CA ASP A 356 -7.09 -0.96 -16.51
C ASP A 356 -7.88 -1.95 -15.65
N LEU A 357 -9.18 -2.06 -15.90
CA LEU A 357 -10.07 -2.99 -15.20
C LEU A 357 -9.63 -4.46 -15.36
N GLU A 358 -9.22 -4.84 -16.57
CA GLU A 358 -8.78 -6.20 -16.88
C GLU A 358 -7.43 -6.53 -16.25
N ILE A 359 -6.53 -5.54 -16.15
CA ILE A 359 -5.27 -5.66 -15.40
C ILE A 359 -5.57 -5.96 -13.92
N GLY A 360 -6.46 -5.19 -13.30
CA GLY A 360 -6.87 -5.38 -11.90
C GLY A 360 -7.48 -6.76 -11.64
N LYS A 361 -8.40 -7.21 -12.50
CA LYS A 361 -9.00 -8.55 -12.43
C LYS A 361 -7.98 -9.67 -12.62
N THR A 362 -7.08 -9.53 -13.58
CA THR A 362 -6.04 -10.52 -13.87
C THR A 362 -5.10 -10.70 -12.68
N LEU A 363 -4.71 -9.60 -12.03
CA LEU A 363 -3.92 -9.65 -10.80
C LEU A 363 -4.69 -10.27 -9.64
N ALA A 364 -5.98 -9.96 -9.49
CA ALA A 364 -6.83 -10.56 -8.44
C ALA A 364 -6.95 -12.09 -8.61
N TRP A 365 -7.18 -12.57 -9.83
CA TRP A 365 -7.14 -14.00 -10.15
C TRP A 365 -5.74 -14.60 -9.93
N GLY A 366 -4.68 -13.86 -10.25
CA GLY A 366 -3.31 -14.23 -9.93
C GLY A 366 -3.08 -14.45 -8.43
N VAL A 367 -3.65 -13.61 -7.56
CA VAL A 367 -3.60 -13.81 -6.10
C VAL A 367 -4.34 -15.08 -5.68
N ALA A 368 -5.54 -15.32 -6.22
CA ALA A 368 -6.29 -16.54 -5.93
C ALA A 368 -5.52 -17.80 -6.37
N LEU A 369 -4.98 -17.80 -7.59
CA LEU A 369 -4.16 -18.89 -8.14
C LEU A 369 -2.91 -19.13 -7.31
N ALA A 370 -2.23 -18.07 -6.87
CA ALA A 370 -1.06 -18.18 -6.00
C ALA A 370 -1.38 -18.92 -4.68
N GLY A 371 -2.55 -18.67 -4.09
CA GLY A 371 -3.00 -19.38 -2.89
C GLY A 371 -3.13 -20.88 -3.13
N VAL A 372 -3.76 -21.27 -4.24
CA VAL A 372 -3.90 -22.68 -4.66
C VAL A 372 -2.53 -23.33 -4.84
N LEU A 373 -1.61 -22.67 -5.56
CA LEU A 373 -0.28 -23.20 -5.83
C LEU A 373 0.57 -23.31 -4.56
N GLN A 374 0.47 -22.34 -3.65
CA GLN A 374 1.13 -22.40 -2.33
C GLN A 374 0.62 -23.58 -1.50
N PHE A 375 -0.69 -23.76 -1.45
CA PHE A 375 -1.31 -24.89 -0.77
C PHE A 375 -0.85 -26.23 -1.38
N ALA A 376 -0.92 -26.38 -2.70
CA ALA A 376 -0.52 -27.59 -3.39
C ALA A 376 0.95 -27.95 -3.14
N ALA A 377 1.86 -26.97 -3.22
CA ALA A 377 3.29 -27.18 -2.98
C ALA A 377 3.58 -27.69 -1.55
N LEU A 378 2.94 -27.08 -0.54
CA LEU A 378 3.10 -27.52 0.85
C LEU A 378 2.41 -28.86 1.10
N TRP A 379 1.24 -29.10 0.51
CA TRP A 379 0.51 -30.34 0.63
C TRP A 379 1.32 -31.54 0.11
N VAL A 380 1.91 -31.40 -1.08
CA VAL A 380 2.79 -32.41 -1.66
C VAL A 380 3.99 -32.66 -0.76
N THR A 381 4.58 -31.60 -0.19
CA THR A 381 5.72 -31.71 0.73
C THR A 381 5.34 -32.42 2.02
N CYS A 382 4.19 -32.10 2.63
CA CYS A 382 3.66 -32.80 3.81
C CYS A 382 3.42 -34.28 3.51
N SER A 383 2.84 -34.57 2.34
CA SER A 383 2.53 -35.94 1.92
C SER A 383 3.80 -36.77 1.74
N ARG A 384 4.85 -36.18 1.15
CA ARG A 384 6.18 -36.81 1.02
C ARG A 384 6.90 -36.99 2.36
N ALA A 385 6.57 -36.16 3.36
CA ALA A 385 7.11 -36.27 4.71
C ALA A 385 6.34 -37.27 5.61
N GLY A 386 5.40 -38.04 5.05
CA GLY A 386 4.60 -39.02 5.81
C GLY A 386 3.36 -38.44 6.51
N ALA A 387 3.13 -37.13 6.40
CA ALA A 387 2.06 -36.40 7.09
C ALA A 387 0.96 -35.96 6.11
N VAL A 388 0.28 -36.90 5.45
CA VAL A 388 -0.81 -36.60 4.49
C VAL A 388 -2.02 -36.01 5.23
N MET A 389 -2.52 -34.85 4.82
CA MET A 389 -3.56 -34.09 5.55
C MET A 389 -4.97 -34.20 4.97
N VAL A 390 -5.52 -35.41 4.83
CA VAL A 390 -6.85 -35.59 4.21
C VAL A 390 -7.97 -34.91 5.04
N PRO A 391 -8.83 -34.05 4.45
CA PRO A 391 -9.96 -33.47 5.16
C PRO A 391 -10.97 -34.56 5.53
N HIS A 392 -11.44 -34.55 6.77
CA HIS A 392 -12.52 -35.40 7.26
C HIS A 392 -13.53 -34.57 8.08
N LYS A 393 -14.58 -35.21 8.62
CA LYS A 393 -15.49 -34.55 9.56
C LYS A 393 -14.73 -34.24 10.85
N PRO A 394 -14.60 -32.98 11.29
CA PRO A 394 -13.77 -32.62 12.43
C PRO A 394 -14.38 -33.14 13.73
N LEU A 395 -13.51 -33.69 14.58
CA LEU A 395 -13.84 -34.12 15.93
C LEU A 395 -13.58 -32.96 16.89
N TRP A 396 -14.66 -32.42 17.47
CA TRP A 396 -14.59 -31.34 18.46
C TRP A 396 -14.16 -31.85 19.84
N ASN A 397 -12.90 -32.27 19.94
CA ASN A 397 -12.32 -32.85 21.14
C ASN A 397 -11.72 -31.77 22.08
N PRO A 398 -11.36 -32.13 23.33
CA PRO A 398 -10.71 -31.21 24.27
C PRO A 398 -9.40 -30.60 23.74
N GLU A 399 -8.67 -31.32 22.89
CA GLU A 399 -7.40 -30.86 22.31
C GLU A 399 -7.61 -29.71 21.33
N LEU A 400 -8.60 -29.82 20.44
CA LEU A 400 -8.97 -28.75 19.52
C LEU A 400 -9.48 -27.52 20.29
N LYS A 401 -10.28 -27.73 21.35
CA LYS A 401 -10.73 -26.63 22.24
C LYS A 401 -9.55 -25.95 22.92
N LYS A 402 -8.57 -26.71 23.39
CA LYS A 402 -7.33 -26.19 24.00
C LYS A 402 -6.53 -25.36 23.00
N LEU A 403 -6.39 -25.83 21.76
CA LEU A 403 -5.74 -25.08 20.69
C LEU A 403 -6.44 -23.72 20.47
N LEU A 404 -7.77 -23.71 20.30
CA LEU A 404 -8.53 -22.48 20.08
C LEU A 404 -8.42 -21.50 21.25
N LEU A 405 -8.45 -22.00 22.49
CA LEU A 405 -8.28 -21.19 23.69
C LEU A 405 -6.89 -20.52 23.74
N LEU A 406 -5.83 -21.26 23.39
CA LEU A 406 -4.46 -20.76 23.35
C LEU A 406 -4.23 -19.75 22.21
N MET A 407 -4.96 -19.90 21.10
CA MET A 407 -4.90 -18.95 19.99
C MET A 407 -5.50 -17.59 20.34
N GLY A 408 -6.53 -17.53 21.19
CA GLY A 408 -7.28 -16.31 21.50
C GLY A 408 -6.40 -15.09 21.83
N PRO A 409 -5.53 -15.15 22.86
CA PRO A 409 -4.63 -14.04 23.19
C PRO A 409 -3.67 -13.66 22.05
N GLY A 410 -3.17 -14.66 21.31
CA GLY A 410 -2.29 -14.43 20.16
C GLY A 410 -2.99 -13.71 19.00
N VAL A 411 -4.27 -14.04 18.74
CA VAL A 411 -5.10 -13.38 17.72
C VAL A 411 -5.34 -11.93 18.11
N ILE A 412 -5.64 -11.67 19.39
CA ILE A 412 -5.84 -10.29 19.89
C ILE A 412 -4.55 -9.47 19.74
N ALA A 413 -3.42 -10.02 20.19
CA ALA A 413 -2.12 -9.35 20.09
C ALA A 413 -1.74 -9.05 18.62
N ALA A 414 -1.90 -10.03 17.73
CA ALA A 414 -1.63 -9.86 16.30
C ALA A 414 -2.64 -8.91 15.63
N GLY A 415 -3.90 -8.93 16.07
CA GLY A 415 -4.97 -8.04 15.64
C GLY A 415 -4.65 -6.59 15.92
N ILE A 416 -4.27 -6.26 17.15
CA ILE A 416 -3.86 -4.89 17.54
C ILE A 416 -2.79 -4.34 16.59
N GLN A 417 -1.79 -5.15 16.22
CA GLN A 417 -0.75 -4.72 15.27
C GLN A 417 -1.28 -4.43 13.86
N GLN A 418 -2.31 -5.16 13.40
CA GLN A 418 -2.90 -4.94 12.08
C GLN A 418 -3.89 -3.78 12.03
N VAL A 419 -4.54 -3.44 13.15
CA VAL A 419 -5.48 -2.30 13.22
C VAL A 419 -4.83 -1.04 12.67
N ASN A 420 -3.53 -0.84 12.93
CA ASN A 420 -2.80 0.32 12.45
C ASN A 420 -2.84 0.50 10.92
N LEU A 421 -2.66 -0.59 10.17
CA LEU A 421 -2.68 -0.60 8.71
C LEU A 421 -4.10 -0.54 8.14
N LEU A 422 -5.08 -1.07 8.88
CA LEU A 422 -6.49 -1.02 8.52
C LEU A 422 -7.03 0.40 8.66
N VAL A 423 -6.83 1.04 9.81
CA VAL A 423 -7.33 2.40 10.07
C VAL A 423 -6.70 3.40 9.11
N GLY A 424 -5.39 3.33 8.88
CA GLY A 424 -4.74 4.16 7.87
C GLY A 424 -5.34 3.98 6.47
N GLY A 425 -5.75 2.76 6.10
CA GLY A 425 -6.46 2.48 4.84
C GLY A 425 -7.88 3.04 4.80
N ILE A 426 -8.62 2.94 5.90
CA ILE A 426 -9.97 3.51 6.04
C ILE A 426 -9.90 5.04 5.87
N ILE A 427 -8.99 5.71 6.56
CA ILE A 427 -8.84 7.17 6.46
C ILE A 427 -8.38 7.56 5.04
N ALA A 428 -7.41 6.81 4.48
CA ALA A 428 -6.94 7.05 3.12
C ALA A 428 -8.03 6.83 2.06
N SER A 429 -9.00 5.94 2.28
CA SER A 429 -10.10 5.70 1.32
C SER A 429 -10.94 6.95 1.02
N PHE A 430 -10.87 7.96 1.87
CA PHE A 430 -11.54 9.25 1.66
C PHE A 430 -10.77 10.20 0.72
N GLN A 431 -9.62 9.80 0.18
CA GLN A 431 -8.85 10.56 -0.81
C GLN A 431 -8.46 9.62 -1.96
N GLN A 432 -8.84 9.98 -3.19
CA GLN A 432 -8.49 9.19 -4.39
C GLN A 432 -6.96 9.05 -4.55
N GLY A 433 -6.51 7.83 -4.82
CA GLY A 433 -5.10 7.48 -5.03
C GLY A 433 -4.27 7.39 -3.74
N ALA A 434 -4.83 7.75 -2.58
CA ALA A 434 -4.09 7.77 -1.32
C ALA A 434 -3.73 6.37 -0.82
N ILE A 435 -4.56 5.35 -1.09
CA ILE A 435 -4.30 3.98 -0.59
C ILE A 435 -3.05 3.40 -1.26
N SER A 436 -2.96 3.51 -2.59
CA SER A 436 -1.83 3.04 -3.39
C SER A 436 -0.58 3.90 -3.18
N THR A 437 -0.71 5.22 -3.09
CA THR A 437 0.39 6.15 -2.74
C THR A 437 1.05 5.75 -1.42
N LEU A 438 0.25 5.56 -0.36
CA LEU A 438 0.76 5.11 0.95
C LEU A 438 1.36 3.71 0.88
N TYR A 439 0.76 2.81 0.08
CA TYR A 439 1.28 1.47 -0.09
C TYR A 439 2.68 1.47 -0.70
N TYR A 440 2.91 2.18 -1.81
CA TYR A 440 4.22 2.22 -2.47
C TYR A 440 5.28 2.90 -1.61
N ALA A 441 4.93 4.01 -0.93
CA ALA A 441 5.82 4.68 0.01
C ALA A 441 6.24 3.74 1.17
N ASP A 442 5.29 3.04 1.79
CA ASP A 442 5.58 2.12 2.88
C ASP A 442 6.45 0.93 2.41
N ARG A 443 6.30 0.46 1.16
CA ARG A 443 7.17 -0.60 0.62
C ARG A 443 8.64 -0.22 0.60
N VAL A 444 8.96 1.01 0.19
CA VAL A 444 10.33 1.51 0.20
C VAL A 444 10.84 1.62 1.65
N ASN A 445 10.01 2.13 2.57
CA ASN A 445 10.35 2.22 3.99
C ASN A 445 10.56 0.86 4.66
N GLN A 446 9.88 -0.20 4.18
CA GLN A 446 10.05 -1.55 4.69
C GLN A 446 11.40 -2.19 4.31
N LEU A 447 12.13 -1.67 3.32
CA LEU A 447 13.42 -2.25 2.91
C LEU A 447 14.48 -2.15 4.02
N PRO A 448 14.83 -0.95 4.55
CA PRO A 448 15.78 -0.87 5.66
C PRO A 448 15.25 -1.53 6.93
N LEU A 449 13.96 -1.35 7.23
CA LEU A 449 13.31 -1.93 8.41
C LEU A 449 13.39 -3.46 8.40
N GLY A 450 13.16 -4.08 7.23
CA GLY A 450 13.22 -5.52 7.04
C GLY A 450 14.63 -6.07 7.22
N MET A 451 15.65 -5.40 6.69
CA MET A 451 17.04 -5.85 6.82
C MET A 451 17.56 -5.67 8.25
N ILE A 452 17.43 -4.46 8.81
CA ILE A 452 18.04 -4.10 10.10
C ILE A 452 17.22 -4.67 11.27
N GLY A 453 15.91 -4.42 11.26
CA GLY A 453 15.04 -4.78 12.37
C GLY A 453 14.87 -6.29 12.56
N ILE A 454 14.80 -7.06 11.47
CA ILE A 454 14.71 -8.53 11.56
C ILE A 454 16.04 -9.11 12.02
N ALA A 455 17.17 -8.65 11.48
CA ALA A 455 18.49 -9.13 11.89
C ALA A 455 18.73 -8.89 13.38
N LEU A 456 18.49 -7.67 13.87
CA LEU A 456 18.67 -7.33 15.28
C LEU A 456 17.70 -8.13 16.18
N GLY A 457 16.43 -8.25 15.82
CA GLY A 457 15.46 -9.01 16.63
C GLY A 457 15.81 -10.50 16.74
N VAL A 458 16.26 -11.12 15.64
CA VAL A 458 16.65 -12.54 15.60
C VAL A 458 17.91 -12.81 16.42
N VAL A 459 18.86 -11.89 16.41
CA VAL A 459 20.13 -12.04 17.15
C VAL A 459 19.95 -11.72 18.65
N LEU A 460 19.23 -10.65 18.98
CA LEU A 460 19.12 -10.17 20.35
C LEU A 460 18.26 -11.07 21.23
N LEU A 461 17.15 -11.62 20.73
CA LEU A 461 16.23 -12.38 21.57
C LEU A 461 16.86 -13.64 22.21
N PRO A 462 17.54 -14.53 21.46
CA PRO A 462 18.22 -15.68 22.05
C PRO A 462 19.35 -15.29 23.00
N GLU A 463 20.11 -14.24 22.66
CA GLU A 463 21.22 -13.75 23.47
C GLU A 463 20.75 -13.21 24.82
N VAL A 464 19.78 -12.29 24.80
CA VAL A 464 19.20 -11.68 26.02
C VAL A 464 18.53 -12.73 26.89
N THR A 465 17.79 -13.67 26.28
CA THR A 465 17.15 -14.77 27.03
C THR A 465 18.17 -15.66 27.73
N ARG A 466 19.27 -15.99 27.07
CA ARG A 466 20.36 -16.78 27.66
C ARG A 466 21.01 -16.05 28.83
N LEU A 467 21.34 -14.76 28.65
CA LEU A 467 21.99 -13.94 29.68
C LEU A 467 21.12 -13.79 30.93
N LEU A 468 19.82 -13.48 30.75
CA LEU A 468 18.87 -13.37 31.86
C LEU A 468 18.67 -14.70 32.60
N ARG A 469 18.54 -15.81 31.88
CA ARG A 469 18.46 -17.15 32.51
C ARG A 469 19.72 -17.52 33.30
N SER A 470 20.87 -16.99 32.91
CA SER A 470 22.13 -17.17 33.64
C SER A 470 22.36 -16.15 34.77
N GLY A 471 21.38 -15.29 35.09
CA GLY A 471 21.51 -14.25 36.12
C GLY A 471 22.41 -13.07 35.74
N ARG A 472 22.84 -12.98 34.48
CA ARG A 472 23.76 -11.94 33.97
C ARG A 472 22.97 -10.72 33.45
N GLU A 473 22.21 -10.08 34.34
CA GLU A 473 21.30 -8.99 33.98
C GLU A 473 22.00 -7.77 33.38
N SER A 474 23.13 -7.35 33.96
CA SER A 474 23.91 -6.21 33.45
C SER A 474 24.37 -6.43 32.01
N GLU A 475 24.79 -7.64 31.68
CA GLU A 475 25.26 -7.95 30.33
C GLU A 475 24.10 -8.03 29.33
N ALA A 476 22.94 -8.49 29.77
CA ALA A 476 21.73 -8.45 28.96
C ALA A 476 21.32 -6.99 28.65
N ALA A 477 21.41 -6.09 29.64
CA ALA A 477 21.18 -4.67 29.45
C ALA A 477 22.19 -4.05 28.47
N ASP A 478 23.47 -4.42 28.58
CA ASP A 478 24.51 -3.99 27.65
C ASP A 478 24.28 -4.51 26.22
N SER A 479 23.78 -5.74 26.05
CA SER A 479 23.40 -6.30 24.74
C SER A 479 22.29 -5.48 24.09
N ILE A 480 21.25 -5.11 24.84
CA ILE A 480 20.18 -4.26 24.33
C ILE A 480 20.72 -2.87 23.96
N LEU A 481 21.54 -2.27 24.82
CA LEU A 481 22.16 -0.97 24.56
C LEU A 481 23.04 -1.00 23.30
N ARG A 482 23.83 -2.06 23.09
CA ARG A 482 24.57 -2.27 21.83
C ARG A 482 23.64 -2.39 20.63
N GLY A 483 22.56 -3.15 20.77
CA GLY A 483 21.52 -3.28 19.75
C GLY A 483 20.90 -1.93 19.36
N MET A 484 20.61 -1.07 20.35
CA MET A 484 20.10 0.27 20.13
C MET A 484 21.12 1.15 19.40
N LYS A 485 22.40 1.09 19.76
CA LYS A 485 23.47 1.83 19.06
C LYS A 485 23.56 1.41 17.59
N LEU A 486 23.57 0.11 17.32
CA LEU A 486 23.61 -0.41 15.95
C LEU A 486 22.36 -0.02 15.16
N ALA A 487 21.19 -0.08 15.79
CA ALA A 487 19.94 0.38 15.19
C ALA A 487 20.01 1.86 14.79
N MET A 488 20.40 2.75 15.69
CA MET A 488 20.49 4.18 15.41
C MET A 488 21.58 4.49 14.37
N LEU A 489 22.73 3.81 14.46
CA LEU A 489 23.83 3.97 13.52
C LEU A 489 23.41 3.68 12.08
N LEU A 490 22.52 2.71 11.86
CA LEU A 490 22.06 2.30 10.52
C LEU A 490 20.78 3.03 10.07
N THR A 491 19.88 3.36 10.99
CA THR A 491 18.57 3.93 10.65
C THR A 491 18.58 5.45 10.49
N LEU A 492 19.35 6.19 11.31
CA LEU A 492 19.47 7.65 11.17
C LEU A 492 19.95 8.08 9.78
N PRO A 493 21.04 7.53 9.21
CA PRO A 493 21.46 7.90 7.86
C PRO A 493 20.43 7.49 6.80
N ALA A 494 19.80 6.32 6.96
CA ALA A 494 18.74 5.89 6.05
C ALA A 494 17.54 6.85 6.06
N THR A 495 17.09 7.26 7.25
CA THR A 495 16.04 8.29 7.42
C THR A 495 16.43 9.60 6.75
N ALA A 496 17.63 10.11 7.02
CA ALA A 496 18.07 11.38 6.45
C ALA A 496 18.19 11.31 4.92
N ALA A 497 18.73 10.21 4.36
CA ALA A 497 18.79 10.00 2.92
C ALA A 497 17.38 9.91 2.31
N MET A 498 16.48 9.11 2.88
CA MET A 498 15.12 8.96 2.36
C MET A 498 14.34 10.28 2.40
N ILE A 499 14.53 11.11 3.43
CA ILE A 499 13.92 12.45 3.49
C ILE A 499 14.58 13.39 2.48
N ALA A 500 15.90 13.34 2.30
CA ALA A 500 16.62 14.22 1.40
C ALA A 500 16.32 13.97 -0.09
N ILE A 501 16.15 12.71 -0.49
CA ILE A 501 15.97 12.30 -1.90
C ILE A 501 14.68 11.51 -2.12
N HIS A 502 13.60 11.81 -1.40
CA HIS A 502 12.35 11.07 -1.50
C HIS A 502 11.78 11.03 -2.93
N GLU A 503 11.69 12.17 -3.63
CA GLU A 503 11.18 12.20 -5.01
C GLU A 503 12.11 11.48 -6.00
N PRO A 504 13.44 11.74 -6.04
CA PRO A 504 14.36 10.97 -6.88
C PRO A 504 14.30 9.45 -6.63
N LEU A 505 14.16 9.04 -5.37
CA LEU A 505 14.10 7.64 -5.00
C LEU A 505 12.83 6.99 -5.53
N ILE A 506 11.67 7.60 -5.32
CA ILE A 506 10.40 7.11 -5.87
C ILE A 506 10.42 7.16 -7.41
N GLY A 507 10.86 8.27 -7.99
CA GLY A 507 10.91 8.46 -9.43
C GLY A 507 11.83 7.47 -10.14
N GLY A 508 12.99 7.14 -9.56
CA GLY A 508 13.88 6.15 -10.15
C GLY A 508 13.35 4.71 -10.06
N LEU A 509 12.55 4.41 -9.04
CA LEU A 509 12.01 3.07 -8.81
C LEU A 509 10.70 2.84 -9.57
N PHE A 510 9.74 3.75 -9.42
CA PHE A 510 8.33 3.54 -9.81
C PHE A 510 7.89 4.33 -11.03
N ALA A 511 8.57 5.44 -11.39
CA ALA A 511 8.11 6.26 -12.52
C ALA A 511 8.03 5.45 -13.81
N GLY A 512 6.95 5.63 -14.54
CA GLY A 512 6.64 4.97 -15.79
C GLY A 512 5.42 5.62 -16.43
N ASP A 513 4.88 5.02 -17.47
CA ASP A 513 3.82 5.64 -18.29
C ASP A 513 2.57 6.00 -17.47
N LYS A 514 2.19 5.16 -16.50
CA LYS A 514 1.02 5.36 -15.63
C LYS A 514 1.34 5.88 -14.22
N PHE A 515 2.62 5.97 -13.85
CA PHE A 515 3.06 6.49 -12.56
C PHE A 515 3.75 7.82 -12.81
N ASP A 516 2.96 8.89 -12.76
CA ASP A 516 3.34 10.21 -13.25
C ASP A 516 4.22 10.99 -12.24
N ALA A 517 4.58 12.24 -12.57
CA ALA A 517 5.41 13.06 -11.69
C ALA A 517 4.69 13.50 -10.40
N GLU A 518 3.37 13.60 -10.42
CA GLU A 518 2.56 13.92 -9.25
C GLU A 518 2.50 12.72 -8.30
N ASP A 519 2.30 11.52 -8.85
CA ASP A 519 2.36 10.27 -8.11
C ASP A 519 3.73 10.09 -7.46
N VAL A 520 4.81 10.47 -8.16
CA VAL A 520 6.18 10.53 -7.60
C VAL A 520 6.27 11.51 -6.43
N SER A 521 5.75 12.73 -6.58
CA SER A 521 5.83 13.74 -5.52
C SER A 521 5.00 13.34 -4.28
N LYS A 522 3.74 12.94 -4.48
CA LYS A 522 2.83 12.48 -3.41
C LYS A 522 3.40 11.27 -2.66
N THR A 523 3.84 10.26 -3.41
CA THR A 523 4.46 9.06 -2.82
C THR A 523 5.79 9.41 -2.15
N GLY A 524 6.55 10.35 -2.70
CA GLY A 524 7.79 10.86 -2.11
C GLY A 524 7.55 11.53 -0.75
N TRP A 525 6.58 12.44 -0.64
CA TRP A 525 6.27 13.07 0.64
C TRP A 525 5.70 12.08 1.65
N ALA A 526 4.90 11.11 1.21
CA ALA A 526 4.48 10.00 2.08
C ALA A 526 5.67 9.18 2.59
N LEU A 527 6.67 8.92 1.72
CA LEU A 527 7.90 8.23 2.09
C LEU A 527 8.68 9.03 3.14
N ALA A 528 8.83 10.34 2.97
CA ALA A 528 9.49 11.20 3.94
C ALA A 528 8.76 11.14 5.30
N GLY A 529 7.43 11.16 5.30
CA GLY A 529 6.60 10.97 6.50
C GLY A 529 6.86 9.64 7.21
N PHE A 530 6.91 8.53 6.46
CA PHE A 530 7.24 7.20 7.03
C PHE A 530 8.68 7.11 7.54
N ALA A 531 9.64 7.72 6.82
CA ALA A 531 11.07 7.68 7.14
C ALA A 531 11.39 8.30 8.50
N LEU A 532 10.62 9.30 8.95
CA LEU A 532 10.71 9.87 10.30
C LEU A 532 10.49 8.83 11.41
N GLY A 533 9.71 7.78 11.12
CA GLY A 533 9.44 6.67 12.04
C GLY A 533 10.44 5.53 11.97
N LEU A 534 11.32 5.48 10.95
CA LEU A 534 12.22 4.35 10.69
C LEU A 534 13.10 3.97 11.89
N PRO A 535 13.76 4.91 12.60
CA PRO A 535 14.55 4.56 13.79
C PRO A 535 13.65 4.01 14.90
N GLY A 536 12.45 4.58 15.06
CA GLY A 536 11.45 4.12 16.02
C GLY A 536 10.99 2.69 15.75
N TYR A 537 10.64 2.35 14.50
CA TYR A 537 10.22 1.00 14.12
C TYR A 537 11.28 -0.07 14.42
N VAL A 538 12.56 0.25 14.20
CA VAL A 538 13.67 -0.65 14.52
C VAL A 538 13.91 -0.73 16.02
N LEU A 539 13.86 0.39 16.75
CA LEU A 539 14.00 0.40 18.21
C LEU A 539 12.92 -0.44 18.90
N ILE A 540 11.67 -0.39 18.45
CA ILE A 540 10.60 -1.27 18.97
C ILE A 540 11.04 -2.74 18.92
N LYS A 541 11.64 -3.19 17.81
CA LYS A 541 12.13 -4.57 17.63
C LYS A 541 13.33 -4.90 18.51
N VAL A 542 14.14 -3.91 18.85
CA VAL A 542 15.31 -4.05 19.75
C VAL A 542 14.89 -4.08 21.22
N LEU A 543 13.85 -3.33 21.59
CA LEU A 543 13.37 -3.22 22.96
C LEU A 543 12.44 -4.37 23.35
N GLN A 544 11.60 -4.88 22.45
CA GLN A 544 10.67 -5.98 22.73
C GLN A 544 11.30 -7.24 23.36
N PRO A 545 12.51 -7.70 22.93
CA PRO A 545 13.19 -8.83 23.57
C PRO A 545 13.39 -8.73 25.07
N SER A 546 13.58 -7.52 25.62
CA SER A 546 13.78 -7.33 27.07
C SER A 546 12.55 -7.73 27.89
N TYR A 547 11.36 -7.56 27.31
CA TYR A 547 10.09 -7.92 27.93
C TYR A 547 9.79 -9.41 27.80
N PHE A 548 9.98 -9.97 26.60
CA PHE A 548 9.70 -11.38 26.34
C PHE A 548 10.65 -12.32 27.09
N ALA A 549 11.93 -11.94 27.19
CA ALA A 549 12.91 -12.71 27.95
C ALA A 549 12.65 -12.68 29.47
N ARG A 550 11.86 -11.71 29.96
CA ARG A 550 11.36 -11.59 31.35
C ARG A 550 9.93 -12.12 31.52
N GLU A 551 9.42 -12.89 30.55
CA GLU A 551 8.07 -13.46 30.55
C GLU A 551 6.92 -12.44 30.62
N ASN A 552 7.21 -11.16 30.39
CA ASN A 552 6.21 -10.08 30.38
C ASN A 552 5.71 -9.82 28.96
N THR A 553 4.74 -10.60 28.51
CA THR A 553 4.14 -10.44 27.17
C THR A 553 2.98 -9.44 27.14
N LYS A 554 2.35 -9.18 28.30
CA LYS A 554 1.17 -8.30 28.40
C LYS A 554 1.52 -6.82 28.26
N ALA A 555 2.60 -6.36 28.87
CA ALA A 555 2.95 -4.94 28.86
C ALA A 555 3.22 -4.40 27.44
N PRO A 556 4.06 -5.04 26.59
CA PRO A 556 4.27 -4.58 25.21
C PRO A 556 2.99 -4.55 24.38
N MET A 557 2.05 -5.49 24.62
CA MET A 557 0.77 -5.53 23.92
C MET A 557 -0.11 -4.32 24.28
N ILE A 558 -0.21 -3.97 25.56
CA ILE A 558 -0.97 -2.80 26.02
C ILE A 558 -0.35 -1.52 25.47
N MET A 559 0.98 -1.38 25.54
CA MET A 559 1.71 -0.23 25.01
C MET A 559 1.51 -0.07 23.50
N ALA A 560 1.49 -1.17 22.75
CA ALA A 560 1.14 -1.15 21.34
C ALA A 560 -0.31 -0.72 21.10
N GLY A 561 -1.26 -1.14 21.95
CA GLY A 561 -2.65 -0.67 21.89
C GLY A 561 -2.76 0.85 22.09
N VAL A 562 -2.02 1.41 23.04
CA VAL A 562 -1.93 2.87 23.24
C VAL A 562 -1.34 3.57 22.02
N ALA A 563 -0.27 3.02 21.45
CA ALA A 563 0.34 3.56 20.23
C ALA A 563 -0.65 3.57 19.05
N VAL A 564 -1.42 2.49 18.87
CA VAL A 564 -2.49 2.43 17.85
C VAL A 564 -3.53 3.52 18.08
N ALA A 565 -3.99 3.72 19.32
CA ALA A 565 -4.94 4.79 19.63
C ALA A 565 -4.38 6.17 19.29
N VAL A 566 -3.11 6.43 19.64
CA VAL A 566 -2.41 7.67 19.25
C VAL A 566 -2.32 7.81 17.73
N ASN A 567 -2.02 6.73 17.00
CA ASN A 567 -1.97 6.79 15.54
C ASN A 567 -3.32 7.17 14.94
N ILE A 568 -4.42 6.57 15.43
CA ILE A 568 -5.77 6.85 14.92
C ILE A 568 -6.09 8.34 15.12
N VAL A 569 -5.87 8.87 16.33
CA VAL A 569 -6.15 10.27 16.65
C VAL A 569 -5.28 11.22 15.81
N CYS A 570 -3.96 10.99 15.76
CA CYS A 570 -3.06 11.82 14.98
C CYS A 570 -3.35 11.73 13.48
N SER A 571 -3.70 10.55 12.97
CA SER A 571 -4.05 10.34 11.57
C SER A 571 -5.29 11.14 11.19
N LEU A 572 -6.34 11.12 12.01
CA LEU A 572 -7.55 11.90 11.76
C LEU A 572 -7.29 13.41 11.77
N ILE A 573 -6.49 13.90 12.72
CA ILE A 573 -6.15 15.32 12.83
C ILE A 573 -5.28 15.76 11.63
N LEU A 574 -4.15 15.08 11.40
CA LEU A 574 -3.20 15.46 10.37
C LEU A 574 -3.75 15.24 8.95
N PHE A 575 -4.54 14.18 8.74
CA PHE A 575 -5.21 13.97 7.46
C PHE A 575 -6.14 15.14 7.14
N ASN A 576 -7.04 15.51 8.05
CA ASN A 576 -7.98 16.61 7.80
C ASN A 576 -7.28 17.97 7.67
N LEU A 577 -6.17 18.18 8.38
CA LEU A 577 -5.37 19.41 8.29
C LEU A 577 -4.66 19.54 6.95
N LEU A 578 -4.11 18.45 6.42
CA LEU A 578 -3.32 18.43 5.17
C LEU A 578 -4.17 18.11 3.93
N ARG A 579 -5.40 17.65 4.10
CA ARG A 579 -6.31 17.32 2.99
C ARG A 579 -6.54 18.49 2.01
N PRO A 580 -6.73 19.75 2.47
CA PRO A 580 -6.94 20.88 1.57
C PRO A 580 -5.76 21.19 0.64
N THR A 581 -4.55 20.72 0.98
CA THR A 581 -3.35 20.91 0.15
C THR A 581 -3.12 19.76 -0.83
N GLY A 582 -3.96 18.71 -0.81
CA GLY A 582 -3.79 17.49 -1.61
C GLY A 582 -2.86 16.45 -0.96
N TYR A 583 -2.23 16.77 0.18
CA TYR A 583 -1.26 15.90 0.89
C TYR A 583 -1.83 15.26 2.16
N GLY A 584 -3.16 15.10 2.26
CA GLY A 584 -3.83 14.47 3.41
C GLY A 584 -3.21 13.12 3.80
N HIS A 585 -2.91 12.28 2.80
CA HIS A 585 -2.24 10.99 2.99
C HIS A 585 -0.88 11.09 3.68
N VAL A 586 -0.11 12.17 3.49
CA VAL A 586 1.18 12.38 4.19
C VAL A 586 0.97 12.50 5.70
N GLY A 587 -0.17 13.07 6.12
CA GLY A 587 -0.57 13.14 7.53
C GLY A 587 -0.69 11.75 8.18
N ILE A 588 -1.18 10.75 7.44
CA ILE A 588 -1.28 9.36 7.91
C ILE A 588 0.12 8.74 8.10
N ALA A 589 1.05 9.02 7.18
CA ALA A 589 2.43 8.54 7.28
C ALA A 589 3.15 9.14 8.50
N ILE A 590 3.01 10.46 8.72
CA ILE A 590 3.57 11.16 9.89
C ILE A 590 2.94 10.65 11.19
N ALA A 591 1.62 10.46 11.24
CA ALA A 591 0.95 9.91 12.41
C ALA A 591 1.47 8.51 12.77
N THR A 592 1.76 7.68 11.76
CA THR A 592 2.35 6.35 11.96
C THR A 592 3.75 6.45 12.56
N ALA A 593 4.57 7.43 12.12
CA ALA A 593 5.88 7.71 12.69
C ALA A 593 5.79 8.21 14.15
N ILE A 594 4.87 9.12 14.46
CA ILE A 594 4.62 9.60 15.83
C ILE A 594 4.25 8.44 16.75
N SER A 595 3.31 7.60 16.33
CA SER A 595 2.90 6.40 17.06
C SER A 595 4.07 5.46 17.36
N ALA A 596 5.00 5.29 16.41
CA ALA A 596 6.20 4.49 16.62
C ALA A 596 7.07 5.05 17.75
N TRP A 597 7.31 6.37 17.75
CA TRP A 597 8.10 7.03 18.80
C TRP A 597 7.41 7.00 20.16
N VAL A 598 6.08 7.14 20.21
CA VAL A 598 5.31 6.95 21.43
C VAL A 598 5.47 5.51 21.96
N ASN A 599 5.39 4.50 21.09
CA ASN A 599 5.62 3.12 21.49
C ASN A 599 7.04 2.89 22.03
N VAL A 600 8.06 3.48 21.38
CA VAL A 600 9.45 3.46 21.90
C VAL A 600 9.53 4.10 23.28
N ALA A 601 8.90 5.25 23.50
CA ALA A 601 8.91 5.92 24.80
C ALA A 601 8.21 5.08 25.90
N LEU A 602 7.09 4.43 25.56
CA LEU A 602 6.37 3.54 26.48
C LEU A 602 7.20 2.29 26.82
N LEU A 603 7.82 1.66 25.83
CA LEU A 603 8.73 0.52 26.03
C LEU A 603 9.98 0.93 26.79
N TRP A 604 10.51 2.13 26.54
CA TRP A 604 11.66 2.64 27.28
C TRP A 604 11.33 2.84 28.76
N ARG A 605 10.22 3.52 29.04
CA ARG A 605 9.76 3.78 30.41
C ARG A 605 9.38 2.49 31.14
N GLY A 606 8.72 1.55 30.47
CA GLY A 606 8.27 0.30 31.07
C GLY A 606 9.38 -0.72 31.36
N MET A 607 10.60 -0.51 30.84
CA MET A 607 11.77 -1.27 31.25
C MET A 607 12.26 -0.91 32.66
N ASP A 608 11.74 0.18 33.24
CA ASP A 608 11.99 0.62 34.62
C ASP A 608 13.49 0.71 34.97
N GLY A 609 14.26 1.33 34.08
CA GLY A 609 15.69 1.55 34.28
C GLY A 609 16.57 0.31 34.10
N PHE A 610 16.03 -0.80 33.59
CA PHE A 610 16.82 -2.01 33.26
C PHE A 610 17.98 -1.71 32.32
N VAL A 611 17.78 -0.85 31.32
CA VAL A 611 18.83 -0.33 30.46
C VAL A 611 19.12 1.12 30.85
N LYS A 612 20.34 1.41 31.29
CA LYS A 612 20.80 2.76 31.58
C LYS A 612 21.68 3.26 30.43
N ILE A 613 21.40 4.46 29.91
CA ILE A 613 22.21 5.08 28.86
C ILE A 613 23.24 5.99 29.54
N PRO A 614 24.55 5.68 29.44
CA PRO A 614 25.60 6.56 29.94
C PRO A 614 25.55 7.93 29.26
N ALA A 615 25.95 9.00 29.98
CA ALA A 615 25.93 10.37 29.43
C ALA A 615 26.75 10.52 28.14
N ASP A 616 27.83 9.75 27.98
CA ASP A 616 28.65 9.78 26.77
C ASP A 616 27.95 9.16 25.55
N GLU A 617 27.00 8.25 25.76
CA GLU A 617 26.22 7.67 24.66
C GLU A 617 25.20 8.66 24.11
N TRP A 618 24.67 9.57 24.93
CA TRP A 618 23.86 10.69 24.44
C TRP A 618 24.66 11.62 23.51
N LYS A 619 25.92 11.92 23.86
CA LYS A 619 26.81 12.70 22.99
C LYS A 619 27.07 11.98 21.67
N ARG A 620 27.25 10.66 21.69
CA ARG A 620 27.42 9.85 20.47
C ARG A 620 26.16 9.87 19.59
N LEU A 621 24.98 9.76 20.19
CA LEU A 621 23.72 9.85 19.46
C LEU A 621 23.57 11.20 18.75
N ILE A 622 23.85 12.31 19.43
CA ILE A 622 23.81 13.65 18.83
C ILE A 622 24.78 13.75 17.63
N ARG A 623 25.99 13.18 17.76
CA ARG A 623 26.96 13.13 16.65
C ARG A 623 26.47 12.27 15.48
N MET A 624 25.79 11.15 15.74
CA MET A 624 25.16 10.34 14.69
C MET A 624 24.09 11.13 13.95
N VAL A 625 23.21 11.82 14.69
CA VAL A 625 22.18 12.69 14.09
C VAL A 625 22.81 13.77 13.23
N LEU A 626 23.83 14.47 13.74
CA LEU A 626 24.54 15.50 12.97
C LEU A 626 25.21 14.91 11.72
N ALA A 627 25.85 13.75 11.82
CA ALA A 627 26.45 13.04 10.68
C ALA A 627 25.41 12.70 9.61
N SER A 628 24.24 12.22 10.04
CA SER A 628 23.14 11.87 9.15
C SER A 628 22.54 13.10 8.48
N VAL A 629 22.37 14.22 9.19
CA VAL A 629 21.87 15.47 8.62
C VAL A 629 22.85 16.03 7.59
N VAL A 630 24.15 16.10 7.91
CA VAL A 630 25.17 16.57 6.97
C VAL A 630 25.23 15.66 5.74
N MET A 631 25.22 14.34 5.94
CA MET A 631 25.15 13.39 4.82
C MET A 631 23.88 13.59 3.98
N GLY A 632 22.72 13.81 4.62
CA GLY A 632 21.46 14.10 3.92
C GLY A 632 21.58 15.33 3.03
N GLY A 633 22.22 16.41 3.50
CA GLY A 633 22.53 17.58 2.68
C GLY A 633 23.42 17.26 1.48
N VAL A 634 24.47 16.44 1.66
CA VAL A 634 25.35 16.01 0.56
C VAL A 634 24.61 15.13 -0.45
N VAL A 635 23.77 14.22 0.03
CA VAL A 635 22.95 13.33 -0.81
C VAL A 635 21.90 14.13 -1.60
N TRP A 636 21.32 15.16 -0.99
CA TRP A 636 20.44 16.11 -1.68
C TRP A 636 21.18 16.85 -2.80
N LEU A 637 22.37 17.39 -2.52
CA LEU A 637 23.21 18.03 -3.54
C LEU A 637 23.60 17.08 -4.68
N ALA A 638 23.93 15.82 -4.35
CA ALA A 638 24.21 14.79 -5.35
C ALA A 638 22.96 14.48 -6.20
N GLY A 639 21.77 14.48 -5.59
CA GLY A 639 20.50 14.35 -6.30
C GLY A 639 20.25 15.50 -7.29
N VAL A 640 20.53 16.74 -6.88
CA VAL A 640 20.46 17.91 -7.77
C VAL A 640 21.46 17.79 -8.92
N ALA A 641 22.71 17.44 -8.62
CA ALA A 641 23.77 17.30 -9.62
C ALA A 641 23.49 16.19 -10.65
N LEU A 642 22.88 15.08 -10.22
CA LEU A 642 22.51 13.95 -11.07
C LEU A 642 21.11 14.08 -11.68
N GLY A 643 20.45 15.24 -11.52
CA GLY A 643 19.11 15.53 -12.06
C GLY A 643 18.91 15.09 -13.51
N PRO A 644 19.82 15.41 -14.46
CA PRO A 644 19.69 15.01 -15.85
C PRO A 644 19.66 13.48 -16.05
N TRP A 645 20.40 12.73 -15.23
CA TRP A 645 20.41 11.26 -15.28
C TRP A 645 19.17 10.67 -14.61
N LEU A 646 18.63 11.34 -13.60
CA LEU A 646 17.38 10.98 -12.93
C LEU A 646 16.14 11.23 -13.81
N SER A 647 16.22 12.15 -14.77
CA SER A 647 15.19 12.35 -15.82
C SER A 647 15.43 11.50 -17.08
N GLY A 648 16.56 10.80 -17.16
CA GLY A 648 16.97 10.02 -18.33
C GLY A 648 16.31 8.64 -18.43
N THR A 649 16.96 7.74 -19.17
CA THR A 649 16.54 6.34 -19.34
C THR A 649 16.54 5.59 -18.01
N GLN A 650 15.79 4.49 -17.93
CA GLN A 650 15.71 3.69 -16.71
C GLN A 650 17.09 3.21 -16.22
N GLY A 651 18.01 2.91 -17.13
CA GLY A 651 19.40 2.56 -16.79
C GLY A 651 20.15 3.72 -16.12
N GLN A 652 20.02 4.93 -16.67
CA GLN A 652 20.62 6.15 -16.08
C GLN A 652 20.06 6.45 -14.70
N LYS A 653 18.74 6.29 -14.50
CA LYS A 653 18.09 6.46 -13.19
C LYS A 653 18.67 5.51 -12.14
N ILE A 654 18.82 4.23 -12.48
CA ILE A 654 19.39 3.21 -11.57
C ILE A 654 20.83 3.56 -11.21
N VAL A 655 21.66 3.93 -12.19
CA VAL A 655 23.06 4.30 -11.94
C VAL A 655 23.15 5.58 -11.09
N ALA A 656 22.35 6.60 -11.39
CA ALA A 656 22.29 7.82 -10.60
C ALA A 656 21.91 7.53 -9.13
N LEU A 657 20.86 6.73 -8.91
CA LEU A 657 20.47 6.32 -7.55
C LEU A 657 21.59 5.53 -6.85
N ALA A 658 22.26 4.61 -7.54
CA ALA A 658 23.37 3.86 -6.97
C ALA A 658 24.54 4.77 -6.56
N LEU A 659 24.86 5.79 -7.37
CA LEU A 659 25.87 6.80 -7.05
C LEU A 659 25.48 7.65 -5.85
N ILE A 660 24.22 8.09 -5.78
CA ILE A 660 23.71 8.89 -4.66
C ILE A 660 23.76 8.08 -3.36
N VAL A 661 23.27 6.84 -3.37
CA VAL A 661 23.32 5.94 -2.21
C VAL A 661 24.76 5.64 -1.80
N GLY A 662 25.64 5.32 -2.76
CA GLY A 662 27.06 5.08 -2.51
C GLY A 662 27.78 6.28 -1.92
N THR A 663 27.46 7.48 -2.40
CA THR A 663 27.97 8.75 -1.86
C THR A 663 27.50 8.94 -0.42
N GLY A 664 26.21 8.75 -0.15
CA GLY A 664 25.65 8.84 1.20
C GLY A 664 26.29 7.86 2.18
N MET A 665 26.44 6.59 1.79
CA MET A 665 27.10 5.58 2.61
C MET A 665 28.56 5.94 2.92
N THR A 666 29.29 6.44 1.92
CA THR A 666 30.70 6.83 2.06
C THR A 666 30.84 8.04 2.97
N VAL A 667 30.08 9.11 2.72
CA VAL A 667 30.09 10.35 3.50
C VAL A 667 29.70 10.09 4.95
N TYR A 668 28.63 9.33 5.18
CA TYR A 668 28.24 8.97 6.54
C TYR A 668 29.31 8.11 7.24
N GLY A 669 29.89 7.13 6.54
CA GLY A 669 30.97 6.31 7.09
C GLY A 669 32.17 7.15 7.54
N ILE A 670 32.60 8.11 6.72
CA ILE A 670 33.69 9.03 7.04
C ILE A 670 33.32 9.93 8.23
N LEU A 671 32.14 10.57 8.19
CA LEU A 671 31.68 11.49 9.24
C LEU A 671 31.47 10.78 10.58
N ALA A 672 30.92 9.57 10.57
CA ALA A 672 30.69 8.77 11.77
C ALA A 672 32.00 8.36 12.44
N LEU A 673 33.06 8.10 11.67
CA LEU A 673 34.40 7.82 12.18
C LEU A 673 35.09 9.11 12.66
N ALA A 674 35.05 10.18 11.87
CA ALA A 674 35.69 11.47 12.17
C ALA A 674 35.12 12.10 13.46
N MET A 675 33.81 12.08 13.63
CA MET A 675 33.15 12.60 14.83
C MET A 675 33.19 11.64 16.03
N ARG A 676 33.83 10.47 15.90
CA ARG A 676 33.85 9.41 16.91
C ARG A 676 32.43 9.00 17.35
N ALA A 677 31.49 8.99 16.39
CA ALA A 677 30.15 8.45 16.59
C ALA A 677 30.18 6.91 16.59
N THR A 678 31.11 6.32 15.84
CA THR A 678 31.45 4.89 15.88
C THR A 678 32.97 4.71 15.76
N SER A 679 33.47 3.48 15.89
CA SER A 679 34.89 3.14 15.66
C SER A 679 35.01 1.93 14.73
N LEU A 680 36.13 1.82 14.02
CA LEU A 680 36.43 0.66 13.16
C LEU A 680 36.43 -0.67 13.93
N ALA A 681 36.91 -0.64 15.18
CA ALA A 681 36.84 -1.79 16.09
C ALA A 681 35.38 -2.13 16.43
N ALA A 682 34.55 -1.14 16.76
CA ALA A 682 33.14 -1.34 17.07
C ALA A 682 32.33 -1.87 15.87
N LEU A 683 32.63 -1.41 14.66
CA LEU A 683 32.04 -1.93 13.42
C LEU A 683 32.46 -3.37 13.16
N ARG A 684 33.75 -3.71 13.35
CA ARG A 684 34.25 -5.09 13.23
C ARG A 684 33.64 -6.02 14.27
N THR A 685 33.47 -5.60 15.53
CA THR A 685 32.80 -6.41 16.56
C THR A 685 31.27 -6.48 16.38
N GLY A 686 30.67 -5.48 15.74
CA GLY A 686 29.22 -5.45 15.45
C GLY A 686 28.83 -6.33 14.27
N PHE A 687 29.72 -6.50 13.28
CA PHE A 687 29.51 -7.33 12.09
C PHE A 687 30.31 -8.64 12.08
N GLY A 688 31.30 -8.80 12.96
CA GLY A 688 32.22 -9.94 13.00
C GLY A 688 32.41 -10.49 14.41
N GLU A 689 32.20 -11.81 14.52
CA GLU A 689 32.57 -12.71 15.62
C GLU A 689 32.18 -12.26 17.05
N THR A 690 31.06 -12.81 17.52
CA THR A 690 30.98 -13.35 18.88
C THR A 690 32.09 -14.38 19.06
N ARG A 691 33.31 -13.92 19.37
CA ARG A 691 34.34 -14.83 19.88
C ARG A 691 33.77 -15.48 21.14
N SER A 692 33.52 -16.77 21.00
CA SER A 692 33.48 -17.75 22.07
C SER A 692 34.56 -17.44 23.10
N SER A 693 34.20 -16.74 24.17
CA SER A 693 34.96 -16.77 25.40
C SER A 693 34.54 -18.02 26.17
N SER A 694 35.10 -19.17 25.80
CA SER A 694 35.27 -20.25 26.77
C SER A 694 36.59 -19.99 27.49
N LYS A 695 36.50 -19.44 28.69
CA LYS A 695 37.42 -19.75 29.78
C LYS A 695 36.59 -19.85 31.04
#